data_AF-A0A2V9QBG5-F1
#
_entry.id   AF-A0A2V9QBG5-F1
#
_cell.length_a   1.000
_cell.length_b   1.000
_cell.length_c   1.000
_cell.angle_alpha   90.00
_cell.angle_beta   90.00
_cell.angle_gamma   90.00
#
_symmetry.space_group_name_H-M   'P 1'
#
loop_
_entity.id
_entity.type
_entity.pdbx_description
1 polymer ?
#
loop_
_entity_poly.entity_id
_entity_poly.type
_entity_poly.pdbx_seq_one_letter_code
_entity_poly.pdbx_strand_id
1 'polypeptide(L)'
;MIMTAQITQEIFEAFLKCPTKSRLYSNGAHGIESEFGKWQRRTQETYNSAASEHLRSSLQANEWCIGAPPAEQFNQHRYRLIFDYVAGDAEIQARLHGLELDRSQARVGRDSYIPIRFVAKEKLAPSDRLMLAFDALALSRVMGRVPGVGKIIHGCGYSTVKVPLTKLVGRVRSILGEMASERATSAVSSVVLNRHCPECEFQARCRQIARDKDDLSLLATLSNKERKKYQNKGIFTVTQLSYAFRPRKRSALSVAKHYPALKALAIRENKIHILGTPTLNRSETPVYFDVEGDADRGFYYLIGMRAETAGSTAQYSFWADDTVAEENIWADFLRKLKEIENPRLIHYGSYETQFFKRMRSRYPNTGNPALLDALACSALNLLSIIYAHVYFPTYSNGLKETGNYLGCRWSEARPSGLSALVWRSKWEFSREGQRPGCCRRCNGSLIYRWGRYSQTVYDLKFSRAGIKRWVVRYSFSRYICWKCKATFHLYTRKPKYGAGLCAYLLYQIIEVQIPQNAVAKSVHQLFGLPLSRGLINHVKSIEASRYQTAYSGILDRISAGNLVHADETKVGIGGKDAYVWVFTNLEDVAFVYSETREASTLQDVLSGFRGVLVSDFYAAYDSIECAQQKCLIHLMRDVNDDLCKQPFNEEMRAIAERFARVVRPMIETVDRFGLRAHYLRKHKRAVNQFYNALSTQDFQTEVAVGYKKRFEKNRSKLFTFLDHDGVPWNNNNAEHAIKALVRLRNRIGGQSSAKGMRDYLVLLSISQTCKYKGVSFLDFLLSGQMDIDAFTGRSAGST
;
A
#
# COMPACT_ATOMS: atom_id res chain seq x y z
N MET A 1 12.43 43.31 11.87
CA MET A 1 13.65 42.51 11.60
C MET A 1 13.26 41.04 11.55
N ILE A 2 13.14 40.46 10.36
CA ILE A 2 13.01 39.00 10.23
C ILE A 2 14.40 38.45 10.57
N MET A 3 14.55 37.75 11.70
CA MET A 3 15.80 37.05 11.99
C MET A 3 16.11 36.12 10.82
N THR A 4 17.18 36.39 10.10
CA THR A 4 17.65 35.55 9.00
C THR A 4 18.08 34.22 9.57
N ALA A 5 17.32 33.15 9.27
CA ALA A 5 17.67 31.80 9.70
C ALA A 5 19.04 31.40 9.12
N GLN A 6 19.97 31.06 10.02
CA GLN A 6 21.33 30.59 9.73
C GLN A 6 21.30 29.42 8.72
N ILE A 7 22.19 29.43 7.72
CA ILE A 7 22.29 28.35 6.74
C ILE A 7 23.14 27.24 7.34
N THR A 8 22.50 26.15 7.75
CA THR A 8 23.20 24.96 8.25
C THR A 8 23.66 24.06 7.10
N GLN A 9 24.53 23.12 7.42
CA GLN A 9 24.99 22.07 6.52
C GLN A 9 23.84 21.27 5.89
N GLU A 10 22.78 20.97 6.66
CA GLU A 10 21.60 20.23 6.19
C GLU A 10 20.80 21.04 5.16
N ILE A 11 20.66 22.36 5.39
CA ILE A 11 19.97 23.28 4.46
C ILE A 11 20.75 23.41 3.15
N PHE A 12 22.08 23.47 3.23
CA PHE A 12 22.95 23.53 2.05
C PHE A 12 22.92 22.20 1.27
N GLU A 13 23.04 21.06 1.94
CA GLU A 13 22.93 19.74 1.30
C GLU A 13 21.54 19.56 0.63
N ALA A 14 20.48 19.99 1.32
CA ALA A 14 19.14 19.98 0.76
C ALA A 14 19.06 20.83 -0.52
N PHE A 15 19.73 21.98 -0.59
CA PHE A 15 19.73 22.86 -1.77
C PHE A 15 20.42 22.20 -2.96
N LEU A 16 21.57 21.55 -2.72
CA LEU A 16 22.31 20.83 -3.77
C LEU A 16 21.46 19.75 -4.46
N LYS A 17 20.48 19.18 -3.74
CA LYS A 17 19.56 18.15 -4.28
C LYS A 17 18.24 18.73 -4.77
N CYS A 18 17.66 19.69 -4.04
CA CYS A 18 16.35 20.25 -4.28
C CYS A 18 16.16 21.62 -3.59
N PRO A 19 16.12 22.74 -4.35
CA PRO A 19 15.88 24.08 -3.78
C PRO A 19 14.60 24.17 -2.93
N THR A 20 13.50 23.54 -3.39
CA THR A 20 12.25 23.45 -2.62
C THR A 20 12.44 22.80 -1.25
N LYS A 21 13.25 21.73 -1.16
CA LYS A 21 13.54 21.06 0.12
C LYS A 21 14.31 21.98 1.06
N SER A 22 15.32 22.68 0.54
CA SER A 22 16.11 23.65 1.31
C SER A 22 15.26 24.80 1.86
N ARG A 23 14.32 25.33 1.06
CA ARG A 23 13.36 26.34 1.52
C ARG A 23 12.43 25.82 2.62
N LEU A 24 11.93 24.59 2.48
CA LEU A 24 11.09 23.96 3.50
C LEU A 24 11.83 23.80 4.84
N TYR A 25 13.07 23.34 4.82
CA TYR A 25 13.91 23.29 6.02
C TYR A 25 14.18 24.68 6.62
N SER A 26 14.46 25.67 5.77
CA SER A 26 14.69 27.05 6.23
C SER A 26 13.47 27.65 6.95
N ASN A 27 12.27 27.17 6.61
CA ASN A 27 11.01 27.58 7.23
C ASN A 27 10.58 26.66 8.41
N GLY A 28 11.45 25.77 8.88
CA GLY A 28 11.15 24.86 9.99
C GLY A 28 10.15 23.73 9.66
N ALA A 29 9.94 23.41 8.38
CA ALA A 29 9.06 22.31 8.01
C ALA A 29 9.76 20.95 8.19
N HIS A 30 9.02 19.96 8.69
CA HIS A 30 9.45 18.57 8.81
C HIS A 30 8.59 17.68 7.91
N GLY A 31 9.20 16.70 7.24
CA GLY A 31 8.49 15.75 6.38
C GLY A 31 8.43 14.35 6.97
N ILE A 32 7.83 13.42 6.21
CA ILE A 32 7.77 12.02 6.60
C ILE A 32 8.97 11.31 6.00
N GLU A 33 9.93 10.95 6.85
CA GLU A 33 11.16 10.32 6.38
C GLU A 33 10.92 8.94 5.76
N SER A 34 11.51 8.72 4.58
CA SER A 34 11.48 7.42 3.91
C SER A 34 12.38 6.40 4.61
N GLU A 35 12.05 5.11 4.50
CA GLU A 35 12.90 4.03 5.04
C GLU A 35 14.32 4.07 4.47
N PHE A 36 14.46 4.48 3.20
CA PHE A 36 15.76 4.70 2.58
C PHE A 36 16.51 5.89 3.21
N GLY A 37 15.84 7.01 3.47
CA GLY A 37 16.44 8.16 4.16
C GLY A 37 16.98 7.80 5.54
N LYS A 38 16.18 7.08 6.34
CA LYS A 38 16.59 6.58 7.66
C LYS A 38 17.80 5.64 7.56
N TRP A 39 17.76 4.72 6.60
CA TRP A 39 18.85 3.77 6.36
C TRP A 39 20.15 4.49 5.97
N GLN A 40 20.08 5.47 5.07
CA GLN A 40 21.24 6.26 4.64
C GLN A 40 21.82 7.07 5.80
N ARG A 41 20.98 7.71 6.62
CA ARG A 41 21.43 8.45 7.81
C ARG A 41 22.16 7.54 8.79
N ARG A 42 21.55 6.41 9.18
CA ARG A 42 22.17 5.43 10.09
C ARG A 42 23.48 4.89 9.54
N THR A 43 23.54 4.61 8.25
CA THR A 43 24.77 4.14 7.59
C THR A 43 25.87 5.20 7.70
N GLN A 44 25.55 6.47 7.46
CA GLN A 44 26.50 7.58 7.58
C GLN A 44 26.92 7.83 9.04
N GLU A 45 26.00 7.75 10.01
CA GLU A 45 26.31 7.90 11.44
C GLU A 45 27.26 6.80 11.94
N THR A 46 26.96 5.54 11.63
CA THR A 46 27.84 4.40 11.96
C THR A 46 29.22 4.57 11.32
N TYR A 47 29.26 5.01 10.06
CA TYR A 47 30.52 5.28 9.37
C TYR A 47 31.30 6.42 10.02
N ASN A 48 30.64 7.50 10.44
CA ASN A 48 31.28 8.63 11.11
C ASN A 48 31.97 8.18 12.42
N SER A 49 31.29 7.38 13.23
CA SER A 49 31.86 6.82 14.46
C SER A 49 33.06 5.93 14.17
N ALA A 50 32.91 4.98 13.23
CA ALA A 50 33.97 4.03 12.90
C ALA A 50 35.20 4.70 12.24
N ALA A 51 34.98 5.70 11.37
CA ALA A 51 36.06 6.50 10.77
C ALA A 51 36.80 7.34 11.82
N SER A 52 36.07 7.90 12.80
CA SER A 52 36.67 8.64 13.92
C SER A 52 37.53 7.72 14.78
N GLU A 53 37.03 6.54 15.13
CA GLU A 53 37.78 5.52 15.90
C GLU A 53 39.03 5.06 15.13
N HIS A 54 38.90 4.81 13.83
CA HIS A 54 40.02 4.44 12.97
C HIS A 54 41.13 5.49 13.00
N LEU A 55 40.80 6.77 12.83
CA LEU A 55 41.79 7.86 12.92
C LEU A 55 42.41 7.96 14.33
N ARG A 56 41.61 7.83 15.39
CA ARG A 56 42.09 7.88 16.79
C ARG A 56 43.02 6.73 17.14
N SER A 57 42.83 5.54 16.57
CA SER A 57 43.66 4.36 16.84
C SER A 57 45.15 4.56 16.52
N SER A 58 45.47 5.53 15.66
CA SER A 58 46.83 5.88 15.27
C SER A 58 47.47 7.00 16.09
N LEU A 59 46.76 7.52 17.11
CA LEU A 59 47.15 8.70 17.89
C LEU A 59 47.12 8.43 19.40
N GLN A 60 47.94 9.17 20.15
CA GLN A 60 47.85 9.20 21.61
C GLN A 60 46.64 10.01 22.08
N ALA A 61 46.11 9.72 23.27
CA ALA A 61 44.89 10.35 23.80
C ALA A 61 45.00 11.87 23.98
N ASN A 62 46.21 12.41 24.14
CA ASN A 62 46.50 13.84 24.25
C ASN A 62 46.60 14.56 22.90
N GLU A 63 46.62 13.84 21.77
CA GLU A 63 46.76 14.40 20.42
C GLU A 63 45.41 14.74 19.76
N TRP A 64 44.28 14.41 20.40
CA TRP A 64 42.96 14.69 19.84
C TRP A 64 41.93 15.16 20.88
N CYS A 65 40.88 15.86 20.42
CA CYS A 65 39.73 16.21 21.25
C CYS A 65 38.41 16.09 20.45
N ILE A 66 37.28 16.15 21.17
CA ILE A 66 35.92 16.15 20.61
C ILE A 66 35.25 17.46 20.98
N GLY A 67 34.56 18.09 20.02
CA GLY A 67 33.92 19.39 20.20
C GLY A 67 34.90 20.55 20.06
N ALA A 68 34.45 21.75 20.46
CA ALA A 68 35.26 22.96 20.41
C ALA A 68 36.23 23.02 21.60
N PRO A 69 37.57 22.93 21.40
CA PRO A 69 38.52 23.19 22.47
C PRO A 69 38.50 24.68 22.86
N PRO A 70 39.01 25.03 24.06
CA PRO A 70 39.22 26.44 24.43
C PRO A 70 40.01 27.19 23.35
N ALA A 71 39.63 28.45 23.07
CA ALA A 71 40.20 29.24 21.97
C ALA A 71 41.74 29.34 22.04
N GLU A 72 42.29 29.43 23.25
CA GLU A 72 43.73 29.43 23.48
C GLU A 72 44.41 28.14 23.00
N GLN A 73 43.84 26.97 23.34
CA GLN A 73 44.37 25.66 22.93
C GLN A 73 44.22 25.42 21.42
N PHE A 74 43.14 25.94 20.82
CA PHE A 74 42.93 25.92 19.38
C PHE A 74 44.00 26.75 18.65
N ASN A 75 44.25 27.99 19.11
CA ASN A 75 45.24 28.89 18.52
C ASN A 75 46.69 28.42 18.74
N GLN A 76 46.96 27.73 19.85
CA GLN A 76 48.24 27.08 20.14
C GLN A 76 48.45 25.76 19.37
N HIS A 77 47.48 25.33 18.55
CA HIS A 77 47.55 24.08 17.78
C HIS A 77 47.83 22.84 18.66
N ARG A 78 47.24 22.80 19.86
CA ARG A 78 47.44 21.75 20.88
C ARG A 78 47.12 20.34 20.37
N TYR A 79 46.08 20.23 19.54
CA TYR A 79 45.55 18.95 19.08
C TYR A 79 45.90 18.71 17.61
N ARG A 80 46.35 17.50 17.29
CA ARG A 80 46.58 17.06 15.90
C ARG A 80 45.27 16.81 15.17
N LEU A 81 44.26 16.25 15.86
CA LEU A 81 42.91 16.04 15.33
C LEU A 81 41.83 16.60 16.26
N ILE A 82 40.81 17.25 15.70
CA ILE A 82 39.61 17.69 16.46
C ILE A 82 38.39 17.11 15.76
N PHE A 83 37.55 16.38 16.48
CA PHE A 83 36.32 15.77 15.94
C PHE A 83 35.08 16.55 16.36
N ASP A 84 34.01 16.51 15.57
CA ASP A 84 32.72 17.15 15.89
C ASP A 84 32.81 18.66 16.20
N TYR A 85 33.72 19.37 15.54
CA TYR A 85 33.88 20.81 15.71
C TYR A 85 32.76 21.59 15.01
N VAL A 86 32.08 22.49 15.72
CA VAL A 86 31.06 23.36 15.12
C VAL A 86 31.72 24.68 14.71
N ALA A 87 31.81 24.93 13.39
CA ALA A 87 32.35 26.17 12.84
C ALA A 87 31.26 27.00 12.16
N GLY A 88 31.38 28.32 12.22
CA GLY A 88 30.43 29.21 11.57
C GLY A 88 30.34 30.59 12.22
N ASP A 89 29.37 31.37 11.74
CA ASP A 89 28.95 32.67 12.24
C ASP A 89 27.42 32.79 12.16
N ALA A 90 26.85 33.99 12.29
CA ALA A 90 25.40 34.18 12.20
C ALA A 90 24.79 33.81 10.83
N GLU A 91 25.59 33.74 9.75
CA GLU A 91 25.13 33.44 8.41
C GLU A 91 25.18 31.94 8.09
N ILE A 92 26.29 31.28 8.43
CA ILE A 92 26.54 29.88 8.08
C ILE A 92 27.01 29.06 9.29
N GLN A 93 26.61 27.79 9.34
CA GLN A 93 27.09 26.84 10.35
C GLN A 93 27.33 25.47 9.76
N ALA A 94 28.48 24.87 10.10
CA ALA A 94 28.83 23.49 9.77
C ALA A 94 29.29 22.74 11.02
N ARG A 95 28.94 21.46 11.12
CA ARG A 95 29.50 20.53 12.11
C ARG A 95 30.49 19.63 11.39
N LEU A 96 31.77 19.91 11.59
CA LEU A 96 32.86 19.25 10.90
C LEU A 96 33.11 17.89 11.52
N HIS A 97 33.20 16.85 10.68
CA HIS A 97 33.48 15.49 11.13
C HIS A 97 34.89 15.39 11.75
N GLY A 98 35.87 16.06 11.15
CA GLY A 98 37.21 16.19 11.71
C GLY A 98 37.92 17.46 11.23
N LEU A 99 38.90 17.91 12.00
CA LEU A 99 39.92 18.88 11.64
C LEU A 99 41.27 18.23 11.85
N GLU A 100 42.20 18.46 10.93
CA GLU A 100 43.58 18.00 11.05
C GLU A 100 44.56 19.14 10.94
N LEU A 101 45.55 19.13 11.83
CA LEU A 101 46.64 20.08 11.79
C LEU A 101 47.56 19.79 10.60
N ASP A 102 47.53 20.63 9.57
CA ASP A 102 48.39 20.50 8.41
C ASP A 102 49.79 21.07 8.71
N ARG A 103 50.73 20.17 8.99
CA ARG A 103 52.15 20.50 9.22
C ARG A 103 52.98 20.59 7.93
N SER A 104 52.39 20.36 6.76
CA SER A 104 53.14 20.39 5.49
C SER A 104 53.63 21.79 5.11
N GLN A 105 53.04 22.84 5.67
CA GLN A 105 53.47 24.24 5.51
C GLN A 105 54.26 24.79 6.71
N ALA A 106 54.73 23.94 7.64
CA ALA A 106 55.43 24.35 8.85
C ALA A 106 56.70 25.20 8.58
N ARG A 107 57.35 25.02 7.42
CA ARG A 107 58.53 25.83 7.00
C ARG A 107 58.22 27.32 6.74
N VAL A 108 56.94 27.71 6.64
CA VAL A 108 56.49 29.10 6.39
C VAL A 108 55.79 29.68 7.63
N GLY A 109 55.86 29.01 8.79
CA GLY A 109 55.31 29.51 10.06
C GLY A 109 53.78 29.60 10.13
N ARG A 110 53.07 28.76 9.35
CA ARG A 110 51.60 28.82 9.22
C ARG A 110 50.96 27.45 9.37
N ASP A 111 51.11 26.84 10.54
CA ASP A 111 50.28 25.70 10.92
C ASP A 111 48.79 26.09 10.81
N SER A 112 47.98 25.22 10.22
CA SER A 112 46.56 25.48 9.94
C SER A 112 45.76 24.20 10.04
N TYR A 113 44.59 24.28 10.64
CA TYR A 113 43.62 23.20 10.53
C TYR A 113 43.02 23.13 9.12
N ILE A 114 42.90 21.91 8.61
CA ILE A 114 42.17 21.57 7.37
C ILE A 114 40.95 20.70 7.71
N PRO A 115 39.82 20.88 7.02
CA PRO A 115 38.63 20.09 7.29
C PRO A 115 38.76 18.66 6.72
N ILE A 116 38.25 17.70 7.49
CA ILE A 116 38.05 16.31 7.10
C ILE A 116 36.55 16.03 7.07
N ARG A 117 36.08 15.47 5.95
CA ARG A 117 34.71 14.99 5.80
C ARG A 117 34.67 13.48 5.63
N PHE A 118 33.84 12.80 6.42
CA PHE A 118 33.56 11.37 6.26
C PHE A 118 32.38 11.14 5.33
N VAL A 119 32.51 10.19 4.39
CA VAL A 119 31.47 9.83 3.42
C VAL A 119 31.38 8.32 3.34
N ALA A 120 30.28 7.72 3.76
CA ALA A 120 30.16 6.25 3.82
C ALA A 120 30.24 5.56 2.45
N LYS A 121 30.01 6.30 1.36
CA LYS A 121 29.96 5.78 0.00
C LYS A 121 31.34 5.41 -0.53
N GLU A 122 31.41 4.35 -1.34
CA GLU A 122 32.61 3.95 -2.06
C GLU A 122 32.99 4.98 -3.14
N LYS A 123 32.00 5.59 -3.80
CA LYS A 123 32.22 6.58 -4.86
C LYS A 123 31.79 7.98 -4.44
N LEU A 124 32.73 8.92 -4.55
CA LEU A 124 32.48 10.33 -4.25
C LEU A 124 31.70 11.03 -5.36
N ALA A 125 30.59 11.67 -4.98
CA ALA A 125 29.83 12.55 -5.84
C ALA A 125 30.43 13.97 -5.88
N PRO A 126 30.17 14.76 -6.94
CA PRO A 126 30.55 16.17 -6.97
C PRO A 126 30.00 16.98 -5.79
N SER A 127 28.81 16.62 -5.29
CA SER A 127 28.20 17.23 -4.11
C SER A 127 29.05 17.04 -2.85
N ASP A 128 29.72 15.90 -2.68
CA ASP A 128 30.51 15.61 -1.48
C ASP A 128 31.72 16.56 -1.39
N ARG A 129 32.29 16.91 -2.54
CA ARG A 129 33.36 17.93 -2.65
C ARG A 129 32.85 19.34 -2.34
N LEU A 130 31.62 19.67 -2.76
CA LEU A 130 31.00 20.95 -2.42
C LEU A 130 30.65 21.04 -0.93
N MET A 131 30.24 19.93 -0.32
CA MET A 131 30.01 19.87 1.13
C MET A 131 31.30 20.09 1.92
N LEU A 132 32.42 19.46 1.52
CA LEU A 132 33.73 19.74 2.13
C LEU A 132 34.14 21.22 1.95
N ALA A 133 33.85 21.82 0.79
CA ALA A 133 34.12 23.23 0.57
C ALA A 133 33.22 24.16 1.40
N PHE A 134 31.99 23.74 1.70
CA PHE A 134 31.12 24.42 2.66
C PHE A 134 31.69 24.34 4.08
N ASP A 135 32.16 23.16 4.51
CA ASP A 135 32.84 22.97 5.79
C ASP A 135 34.07 23.90 5.91
N ALA A 136 34.86 24.01 4.84
CA ALA A 136 36.02 24.90 4.78
C ALA A 136 35.65 26.39 4.84
N LEU A 137 34.54 26.79 4.20
CA LEU A 137 34.04 28.15 4.25
C LEU A 137 33.55 28.50 5.66
N ALA A 138 32.84 27.58 6.33
CA ALA A 138 32.42 27.76 7.72
C ALA A 138 33.64 27.85 8.66
N LEU A 139 34.64 26.98 8.47
CA LEU A 139 35.90 27.02 9.21
C LEU A 139 36.65 28.35 9.02
N SER A 140 36.59 28.92 7.81
CA SER A 140 37.24 30.20 7.52
C SER A 140 36.65 31.38 8.29
N ARG A 141 35.38 31.30 8.73
CA ARG A 141 34.75 32.31 9.58
C ARG A 141 35.37 32.35 10.98
N VAL A 142 35.89 31.22 11.44
CA VAL A 142 36.58 31.10 12.72
C VAL A 142 38.07 31.43 12.58
N MET A 143 38.72 30.90 11.55
CA MET A 143 40.18 31.02 11.37
C MET A 143 40.62 32.32 10.67
N GLY A 144 39.70 33.11 10.12
CA GLY A 144 39.99 34.30 9.32
C GLY A 144 40.61 34.04 7.94
N ARG A 145 40.86 32.76 7.58
CA ARG A 145 41.43 32.34 6.29
C ARG A 145 40.77 31.08 5.78
N VAL A 146 40.66 30.95 4.45
CA VAL A 146 40.11 29.75 3.80
C VAL A 146 41.21 28.70 3.65
N PRO A 147 41.02 27.47 4.16
CA PRO A 147 41.94 26.36 3.91
C PRO A 147 42.10 26.09 2.41
N GLY A 148 43.34 25.94 1.92
CA GLY A 148 43.60 25.68 0.49
C GLY A 148 43.27 24.24 0.07
N VAL A 149 43.30 23.30 1.03
CA VAL A 149 43.04 21.87 0.84
C VAL A 149 42.18 21.34 1.99
N GLY A 150 41.37 20.33 1.69
CA GLY A 150 40.69 19.51 2.70
C GLY A 150 40.77 18.03 2.34
N LYS A 151 40.34 17.16 3.25
CA LYS A 151 40.34 15.70 3.04
C LYS A 151 38.93 15.13 3.06
N ILE A 152 38.67 14.16 2.19
CA ILE A 152 37.49 13.30 2.27
C ILE A 152 37.97 11.88 2.57
N ILE A 153 37.46 11.28 3.64
CA ILE A 153 37.66 9.86 3.95
C ILE A 153 36.39 9.13 3.58
N HIS A 154 36.51 8.11 2.74
CA HIS A 154 35.34 7.45 2.18
C HIS A 154 35.50 5.95 1.93
N GLY A 155 34.36 5.27 1.78
CA GLY A 155 34.26 3.83 1.54
C GLY A 155 34.68 2.99 2.75
N CYS A 156 34.38 1.70 2.69
CA CYS A 156 34.66 0.75 3.79
C CYS A 156 36.16 0.62 4.12
N GLY A 157 37.04 0.94 3.17
CA GLY A 157 38.49 0.93 3.37
C GLY A 157 39.08 2.26 3.89
N TYR A 158 38.26 3.25 4.25
CA TYR A 158 38.70 4.58 4.72
C TYR A 158 39.70 5.27 3.77
N SER A 159 39.44 5.18 2.46
CA SER A 159 40.28 5.81 1.43
C SER A 159 40.29 7.33 1.61
N THR A 160 41.48 7.94 1.60
CA THR A 160 41.63 9.39 1.80
C THR A 160 41.91 10.11 0.49
N VAL A 161 41.07 11.08 0.13
CA VAL A 161 41.22 11.94 -1.04
C VAL A 161 41.48 13.38 -0.60
N LYS A 162 42.60 13.98 -1.03
CA LYS A 162 42.88 15.41 -0.85
C LYS A 162 42.17 16.22 -1.93
N VAL A 163 41.43 17.25 -1.54
CA VAL A 163 40.60 18.08 -2.42
C VAL A 163 41.08 19.54 -2.38
N PRO A 164 41.53 20.12 -3.50
CA PRO A 164 41.81 21.55 -3.60
C PRO A 164 40.53 22.38 -3.47
N LEU A 165 40.51 23.35 -2.56
CA LEU A 165 39.28 24.04 -2.14
C LEU A 165 39.05 25.40 -2.81
N THR A 166 40.09 26.04 -3.34
CA THR A 166 40.04 27.43 -3.84
C THR A 166 38.89 27.68 -4.84
N LYS A 167 38.76 26.82 -5.86
CA LYS A 167 37.68 26.94 -6.88
C LYS A 167 36.32 26.54 -6.32
N LEU A 168 36.27 25.52 -5.45
CA LEU A 168 35.03 25.00 -4.90
C LEU A 168 34.37 25.98 -3.92
N VAL A 169 35.16 26.67 -3.10
CA VAL A 169 34.66 27.71 -2.18
C VAL A 169 34.04 28.87 -2.95
N GLY A 170 34.63 29.29 -4.08
CA GLY A 170 34.01 30.27 -4.98
C GLY A 170 32.64 29.82 -5.48
N ARG A 171 32.50 28.53 -5.83
CA ARG A 171 31.21 27.94 -6.22
C ARG A 171 30.22 27.90 -5.05
N VAL A 172 30.65 27.56 -3.84
CA VAL A 172 29.81 27.56 -2.64
C VAL A 172 29.28 28.97 -2.36
N ARG A 173 30.11 30.02 -2.46
CA ARG A 173 29.67 31.41 -2.30
C ARG A 173 28.60 31.80 -3.33
N SER A 174 28.76 31.40 -4.59
CA SER A 174 27.73 31.61 -5.63
C SER A 174 26.41 30.95 -5.24
N ILE A 175 26.45 29.70 -4.77
CA ILE A 175 25.25 28.96 -4.36
C ILE A 175 24.58 29.63 -3.14
N LEU A 176 25.36 30.10 -2.17
CA LEU A 176 24.81 30.84 -1.02
C LEU A 176 24.13 32.16 -1.46
N GLY A 177 24.67 32.85 -2.46
CA GLY A 177 24.04 34.02 -3.08
C GLY A 177 22.71 33.67 -3.78
N GLU A 178 22.64 32.54 -4.48
CA GLU A 178 21.39 32.03 -5.06
C GLU A 178 20.36 31.74 -3.96
N MET A 179 20.77 31.06 -2.88
CA MET A 179 19.91 30.77 -1.73
C MET A 179 19.37 32.03 -1.05
N ALA A 180 20.21 33.06 -0.88
CA ALA A 180 19.80 34.34 -0.31
C ALA A 180 18.77 35.06 -1.20
N SER A 181 18.98 35.02 -2.52
CA SER A 181 18.07 35.64 -3.50
C SER A 181 16.69 34.96 -3.54
N GLU A 182 16.66 33.62 -3.49
CA GLU A 182 15.41 32.87 -3.42
C GLU A 182 14.62 33.14 -2.13
N ARG A 183 15.31 33.37 -1.00
CA ARG A 183 14.68 33.71 0.29
C ARG A 183 14.07 35.11 0.30
N ALA A 184 14.69 36.08 -0.36
CA ALA A 184 14.17 37.45 -0.47
C ALA A 184 12.88 37.53 -1.29
N THR A 185 12.60 36.53 -2.12
CA THR A 185 11.42 36.48 -2.97
C THR A 185 10.21 35.95 -2.18
N SER A 186 9.31 36.85 -1.73
CA SER A 186 8.07 36.49 -1.00
C SER A 186 7.07 35.66 -1.81
N ALA A 187 7.27 35.50 -3.12
CA ALA A 187 6.44 34.62 -3.93
C ALA A 187 6.62 33.16 -3.49
N VAL A 188 5.49 32.48 -3.26
CA VAL A 188 5.43 31.03 -3.07
C VAL A 188 6.02 30.39 -4.32
N SER A 189 7.25 29.87 -4.24
CA SER A 189 7.88 29.22 -5.40
C SER A 189 6.98 28.06 -5.83
N SER A 190 6.69 27.96 -7.11
CA SER A 190 5.99 26.79 -7.65
C SER A 190 6.78 25.53 -7.28
N VAL A 191 6.08 24.52 -6.79
CA VAL A 191 6.70 23.25 -6.44
C VAL A 191 7.11 22.57 -7.74
N VAL A 192 8.42 22.37 -7.93
CA VAL A 192 8.96 21.68 -9.09
C VAL A 192 9.44 20.29 -8.68
N LEU A 193 8.78 19.24 -9.19
CA LEU A 193 9.25 17.87 -9.02
C LEU A 193 10.55 17.62 -9.81
N ASN A 194 11.48 16.88 -9.19
CA ASN A 194 12.81 16.58 -9.72
C ASN A 194 13.24 15.13 -9.37
N ARG A 195 14.47 14.76 -9.75
CA ARG A 195 15.01 13.40 -9.55
C ARG A 195 15.26 13.01 -8.09
N HIS A 196 15.32 14.00 -7.17
CA HIS A 196 15.47 13.79 -5.73
C HIS A 196 14.15 13.39 -5.05
N CYS A 197 13.01 13.62 -5.71
CA CYS A 197 11.70 13.35 -5.13
C CYS A 197 11.52 11.92 -4.55
N PRO A 198 12.02 10.83 -5.16
CA PRO A 198 11.83 9.48 -4.61
C PRO A 198 12.46 9.21 -3.23
N GLU A 199 13.51 9.95 -2.85
CA GLU A 199 14.15 9.84 -1.52
C GLU A 199 13.72 10.96 -0.55
N CYS A 200 12.97 11.94 -1.04
CA CYS A 200 12.60 13.14 -0.30
C CYS A 200 11.42 12.92 0.65
N GLU A 201 11.57 13.33 1.91
CA GLU A 201 10.52 13.28 2.94
C GLU A 201 9.29 14.16 2.63
N PHE A 202 9.42 15.14 1.74
CA PHE A 202 8.33 16.02 1.31
C PHE A 202 7.68 15.55 0.01
N GLN A 203 8.04 14.38 -0.51
CA GLN A 203 7.57 13.89 -1.82
C GLN A 203 6.04 13.91 -1.95
N ALA A 204 5.32 13.39 -0.94
CA ALA A 204 3.86 13.31 -0.97
C ALA A 204 3.23 14.70 -1.04
N ARG A 205 3.65 15.61 -0.16
CA ARG A 205 3.21 17.01 -0.15
C ARG A 205 3.49 17.69 -1.48
N CYS A 206 4.73 17.62 -1.97
CA CYS A 206 5.12 18.28 -3.21
C CYS A 206 4.35 17.72 -4.41
N ARG A 207 4.16 16.40 -4.47
CA ARG A 207 3.42 15.76 -5.56
C ARG A 207 1.94 16.10 -5.52
N GLN A 208 1.34 16.26 -4.33
CA GLN A 208 -0.04 16.72 -4.20
C GLN A 208 -0.19 18.14 -4.71
N ILE A 209 0.67 19.07 -4.26
CA ILE A 209 0.66 20.47 -4.73
C ILE A 209 0.83 20.55 -6.26
N ALA A 210 1.73 19.72 -6.83
CA ALA A 210 1.92 19.67 -8.27
C ALA A 210 0.67 19.15 -9.01
N ARG A 211 -0.06 18.18 -8.45
CA ARG A 211 -1.34 17.68 -8.99
C ARG A 211 -2.44 18.73 -8.91
N ASP A 212 -2.61 19.37 -7.76
CA ASP A 212 -3.65 20.37 -7.54
C ASP A 212 -3.47 21.58 -8.48
N LYS A 213 -2.23 21.93 -8.81
CA LYS A 213 -1.88 22.98 -9.77
C LYS A 213 -1.78 22.49 -11.22
N ASP A 214 -1.95 21.20 -11.46
CA ASP A 214 -1.75 20.57 -12.77
C ASP A 214 -0.39 20.91 -13.41
N ASP A 215 0.67 21.00 -12.60
CA ASP A 215 1.96 21.55 -12.99
C ASP A 215 2.72 20.65 -13.98
N LEU A 216 3.40 21.26 -14.97
CA LEU A 216 4.19 20.53 -15.97
C LEU A 216 5.30 19.64 -15.37
N SER A 217 5.71 19.85 -14.12
CA SER A 217 6.65 19.00 -13.41
C SER A 217 6.16 17.59 -13.11
N LEU A 218 4.86 17.34 -13.21
CA LEU A 218 4.31 16.00 -13.16
C LEU A 218 4.87 15.13 -14.28
N LEU A 219 5.07 15.69 -15.48
CA LEU A 219 5.64 14.97 -16.63
C LEU A 219 7.14 14.76 -16.45
N ALA A 220 7.53 13.60 -15.90
CA ALA A 220 8.93 13.31 -15.55
C ALA A 220 9.92 13.34 -16.74
N THR A 221 9.40 13.23 -17.97
CA THR A 221 10.19 13.31 -19.21
C THR A 221 10.51 14.74 -19.63
N LEU A 222 9.79 15.75 -19.13
CA LEU A 222 10.05 17.15 -19.44
C LEU A 222 11.22 17.70 -18.62
N SER A 223 12.29 18.09 -19.29
CA SER A 223 13.42 18.78 -18.66
C SER A 223 13.05 20.18 -18.17
N ASN A 224 13.84 20.74 -17.25
CA ASN A 224 13.72 22.15 -16.83
C ASN A 224 13.69 23.13 -18.02
N LYS A 225 14.53 22.86 -19.04
CA LYS A 225 14.65 23.70 -20.23
C LYS A 225 13.38 23.63 -21.08
N GLU A 226 12.80 22.45 -21.25
CA GLU A 226 11.55 22.27 -22.00
C GLU A 226 10.35 22.88 -21.26
N ARG A 227 10.27 22.71 -19.93
CA ARG A 227 9.24 23.36 -19.11
C ARG A 227 9.26 24.87 -19.28
N LYS A 228 10.43 25.50 -19.15
CA LYS A 228 10.60 26.95 -19.40
C LYS A 228 10.19 27.34 -20.81
N LYS A 229 10.50 26.52 -21.82
CA LYS A 229 10.08 26.77 -23.21
C LYS A 229 8.56 26.78 -23.39
N TYR A 230 7.83 25.93 -22.68
CA TYR A 230 6.36 25.92 -22.69
C TYR A 230 5.78 27.10 -21.89
N GLN A 231 6.36 27.40 -20.73
CA GLN A 231 5.96 28.54 -19.89
C GLN A 231 6.11 29.88 -20.64
N ASN A 232 7.21 30.06 -21.39
CA ASN A 232 7.40 31.24 -22.24
C ASN A 232 6.36 31.36 -23.38
N LYS A 233 5.60 30.29 -23.67
CA LYS A 233 4.49 30.27 -24.63
C LYS A 233 3.11 30.34 -23.96
N GLY A 234 3.07 30.62 -22.65
CA GLY A 234 1.82 30.68 -21.87
C GLY A 234 1.25 29.32 -21.48
N ILE A 235 2.00 28.21 -21.63
CA ILE A 235 1.57 26.86 -21.23
C ILE A 235 2.22 26.53 -19.89
N PHE A 236 1.41 26.50 -18.83
CA PHE A 236 1.83 26.26 -17.45
C PHE A 236 1.32 24.94 -16.89
N THR A 237 0.27 24.35 -17.48
CA THR A 237 -0.35 23.11 -16.97
C THR A 237 -0.31 21.94 -17.95
N VAL A 238 -0.43 20.72 -17.45
CA VAL A 238 -0.53 19.50 -18.29
C VAL A 238 -1.78 19.57 -19.16
N THR A 239 -2.90 20.04 -18.61
CA THR A 239 -4.15 20.24 -19.35
C THR A 239 -3.97 21.23 -20.51
N GLN A 240 -3.33 22.37 -20.30
CA GLN A 240 -3.02 23.32 -21.38
C GLN A 240 -2.12 22.69 -22.45
N LEU A 241 -1.11 21.93 -22.03
CA LEU A 241 -0.21 21.22 -22.94
C LEU A 241 -0.95 20.17 -23.79
N SER A 242 -2.02 19.56 -23.28
CA SER A 242 -2.84 18.60 -24.05
C SER A 242 -3.48 19.20 -25.30
N TYR A 243 -3.93 20.46 -25.22
CA TYR A 243 -4.55 21.18 -26.35
C TYR A 243 -3.54 21.61 -27.42
N ALA A 244 -2.25 21.57 -27.11
CA ALA A 244 -1.20 21.86 -28.08
C ALA A 244 -0.96 20.70 -29.07
N PHE A 245 -1.50 19.50 -28.81
CA PHE A 245 -1.38 18.38 -29.74
C PHE A 245 -2.34 18.55 -30.93
N ARG A 246 -1.79 18.57 -32.15
CA ARG A 246 -2.58 18.60 -33.39
C ARG A 246 -2.27 17.35 -34.22
N PRO A 247 -3.26 16.47 -34.47
CA PRO A 247 -3.07 15.34 -35.38
C PRO A 247 -2.79 15.87 -36.80
N ARG A 248 -1.56 15.70 -37.30
CA ARG A 248 -1.25 16.08 -38.69
C ARG A 248 -1.79 15.00 -39.64
N LYS A 249 -2.56 15.41 -40.66
CA LYS A 249 -2.90 14.54 -41.80
C LYS A 249 -1.63 14.29 -42.62
N ARG A 250 -1.21 13.03 -42.71
CA ARG A 250 -0.27 12.46 -43.71
C ARG A 250 0.96 13.33 -44.04
N SER A 251 1.96 13.30 -43.17
CA SER A 251 3.37 13.29 -43.59
C SER A 251 4.08 12.36 -42.63
N ALA A 252 4.89 11.41 -43.12
CA ALA A 252 5.61 10.43 -42.30
C ALA A 252 6.14 11.08 -41.02
N LEU A 253 5.43 10.87 -39.90
CA LEU A 253 5.86 11.35 -38.61
C LEU A 253 7.18 10.62 -38.37
N SER A 254 8.29 11.36 -38.40
CA SER A 254 9.56 10.83 -37.96
C SER A 254 9.34 10.29 -36.55
N VAL A 255 9.36 8.96 -36.44
CA VAL A 255 9.14 8.16 -35.23
C VAL A 255 10.16 8.53 -34.13
N ALA A 256 11.22 9.26 -34.50
CA ALA A 256 12.31 9.64 -33.61
C ALA A 256 11.95 10.71 -32.56
N LYS A 257 10.80 11.40 -32.65
CA LYS A 257 10.47 12.52 -31.74
C LYS A 257 9.31 12.18 -30.81
N HIS A 258 9.59 12.09 -29.51
CA HIS A 258 8.55 11.99 -28.47
C HIS A 258 7.72 13.28 -28.39
N TYR A 259 6.40 13.15 -28.18
CA TYR A 259 5.45 14.27 -28.14
C TYR A 259 4.88 14.49 -26.73
N PRO A 260 5.43 15.44 -25.94
CA PRO A 260 4.88 15.74 -24.61
C PRO A 260 3.40 16.13 -24.61
N ALA A 261 2.94 16.81 -25.65
CA ALA A 261 1.53 17.17 -25.82
C ALA A 261 0.61 15.95 -25.99
N LEU A 262 1.07 14.89 -26.68
CA LEU A 262 0.31 13.64 -26.80
C LEU A 262 0.26 12.89 -25.47
N LYS A 263 1.34 12.94 -24.68
CA LYS A 263 1.37 12.39 -23.32
C LYS A 263 0.37 13.11 -22.41
N ALA A 264 0.32 14.44 -22.49
CA ALA A 264 -0.66 15.25 -21.78
C ALA A 264 -2.10 14.93 -22.21
N LEU A 265 -2.33 14.73 -23.52
CA LEU A 265 -3.62 14.30 -24.05
C LEU A 265 -4.05 12.93 -23.52
N ALA A 266 -3.13 11.96 -23.49
CA ALA A 266 -3.38 10.64 -22.91
C ALA A 266 -3.88 10.75 -21.47
N ILE A 267 -3.21 11.53 -20.63
CA ILE A 267 -3.59 11.76 -19.22
C ILE A 267 -4.99 12.38 -19.13
N ARG A 268 -5.26 13.44 -19.89
CA ARG A 268 -6.56 14.14 -19.86
C ARG A 268 -7.72 13.21 -20.27
N GLU A 269 -7.53 12.40 -21.31
CA GLU A 269 -8.58 11.51 -21.82
C GLU A 269 -8.63 10.16 -21.11
N ASN A 270 -7.67 9.89 -20.22
CA ASN A 270 -7.44 8.60 -19.58
C ASN A 270 -7.38 7.43 -20.58
N LYS A 271 -6.73 7.66 -21.72
CA LYS A 271 -6.62 6.70 -22.83
C LYS A 271 -5.18 6.46 -23.24
N ILE A 272 -4.89 5.23 -23.66
CA ILE A 272 -3.61 4.90 -24.29
C ILE A 272 -3.66 5.38 -25.74
N HIS A 273 -2.72 6.22 -26.15
CA HIS A 273 -2.53 6.56 -27.55
C HIS A 273 -1.31 5.82 -28.12
N ILE A 274 -1.47 5.26 -29.31
CA ILE A 274 -0.41 4.56 -30.05
C ILE A 274 -0.07 5.40 -31.27
N LEU A 275 1.21 5.74 -31.42
CA LEU A 275 1.75 6.51 -32.53
C LEU A 275 2.50 5.59 -33.49
N GLY A 276 2.00 5.49 -34.72
CA GLY A 276 2.54 4.56 -35.72
C GLY A 276 2.25 3.10 -35.37
N THR A 277 3.02 2.19 -35.96
CA THR A 277 2.85 0.74 -35.77
C THR A 277 4.10 0.19 -35.09
N PRO A 278 4.12 0.02 -33.75
CA PRO A 278 5.27 -0.57 -33.07
C PRO A 278 5.42 -2.04 -33.53
N THR A 279 6.56 -2.37 -34.11
CA THR A 279 6.86 -3.74 -34.54
C THR A 279 7.65 -4.47 -33.45
N LEU A 280 7.17 -5.65 -33.07
CA LEU A 280 7.86 -6.59 -32.19
C LEU A 280 7.97 -7.91 -32.96
N ASN A 281 9.16 -8.23 -33.47
CA ASN A 281 9.37 -9.52 -34.14
C ASN A 281 9.13 -10.66 -33.15
N ARG A 282 8.20 -11.56 -33.49
CA ARG A 282 7.72 -12.68 -32.65
C ARG A 282 8.34 -14.04 -32.99
N SER A 283 9.30 -14.08 -33.91
CA SER A 283 9.94 -15.33 -34.36
C SER A 283 10.92 -15.92 -33.34
N GLU A 284 11.28 -15.17 -32.31
CA GLU A 284 12.24 -15.55 -31.27
C GLU A 284 11.52 -15.77 -29.94
N THR A 285 12.08 -16.63 -29.07
CA THR A 285 11.52 -16.90 -27.74
C THR A 285 11.83 -15.74 -26.80
N PRO A 286 10.83 -14.98 -26.31
CA PRO A 286 11.08 -13.83 -25.46
C PRO A 286 11.56 -14.24 -24.06
N VAL A 287 12.69 -13.69 -23.66
CA VAL A 287 13.27 -13.83 -22.31
C VAL A 287 13.31 -12.46 -21.65
N TYR A 288 12.37 -12.23 -20.73
CA TYR A 288 12.32 -11.00 -19.96
C TYR A 288 13.31 -11.11 -18.80
N PHE A 289 14.16 -10.11 -18.61
CA PHE A 289 15.07 -10.10 -17.47
C PHE A 289 15.15 -8.73 -16.82
N ASP A 290 15.53 -8.75 -15.54
CA ASP A 290 15.68 -7.59 -14.68
C ASP A 290 16.85 -7.86 -13.73
N VAL A 291 17.57 -6.82 -13.31
CA VAL A 291 18.77 -6.99 -12.48
C VAL A 291 18.80 -5.99 -11.34
N GLU A 292 19.25 -6.44 -10.18
CA GLU A 292 19.47 -5.58 -9.02
C GLU A 292 20.96 -5.56 -8.65
N GLY A 293 21.45 -4.36 -8.35
CA GLY A 293 22.85 -4.14 -8.01
C GLY A 293 23.05 -2.92 -7.13
N ASP A 294 24.17 -2.92 -6.43
CA ASP A 294 24.70 -1.77 -5.70
C ASP A 294 25.68 -1.02 -6.62
N ALA A 295 25.22 0.10 -7.18
CA ALA A 295 26.03 0.90 -8.09
C ALA A 295 27.23 1.56 -7.39
N ASP A 296 27.14 1.81 -6.09
CA ASP A 296 28.21 2.41 -5.29
C ASP A 296 29.37 1.41 -5.19
N ARG A 297 29.07 0.19 -4.75
CA ARG A 297 30.03 -0.94 -4.67
C ARG A 297 30.39 -1.54 -6.03
N GLY A 298 29.62 -1.25 -7.08
CA GLY A 298 29.83 -1.78 -8.43
C GLY A 298 29.52 -3.27 -8.56
N PHE A 299 28.58 -3.77 -7.76
CA PHE A 299 28.26 -5.18 -7.56
C PHE A 299 26.81 -5.48 -7.92
N TYR A 300 26.57 -6.52 -8.73
CA TYR A 300 25.25 -7.04 -9.08
C TYR A 300 24.97 -8.31 -8.28
N TYR A 301 23.86 -8.32 -7.55
CA TYR A 301 23.57 -9.41 -6.60
C TYR A 301 22.35 -10.24 -6.97
N LEU A 302 21.53 -9.79 -7.94
CA LEU A 302 20.34 -10.53 -8.34
C LEU A 302 20.07 -10.35 -9.84
N ILE A 303 19.84 -11.47 -10.50
CA ILE A 303 19.32 -11.53 -11.87
C ILE A 303 17.96 -12.24 -11.81
N GLY A 304 16.90 -11.54 -12.18
CA GLY A 304 15.58 -12.11 -12.40
C GLY A 304 15.39 -12.42 -13.88
N MET A 305 14.88 -13.61 -14.21
CA MET A 305 14.60 -14.02 -15.59
C MET A 305 13.22 -14.66 -15.71
N ARG A 306 12.53 -14.40 -16.81
CA ARG A 306 11.24 -14.99 -17.16
C ARG A 306 11.23 -15.37 -18.62
N ALA A 307 10.94 -16.64 -18.92
CA ALA A 307 10.90 -17.17 -20.27
C ALA A 307 9.72 -18.13 -20.44
N GLU A 308 9.25 -18.33 -21.67
CA GLU A 308 8.31 -19.39 -21.99
C GLU A 308 9.06 -20.71 -22.20
N THR A 309 8.59 -21.77 -21.57
CA THR A 309 9.16 -23.12 -21.62
C THR A 309 8.02 -24.13 -21.67
N ALA A 310 7.96 -24.95 -22.73
CA ALA A 310 6.98 -26.02 -22.91
C ALA A 310 5.51 -25.57 -22.69
N GLY A 311 5.10 -24.44 -23.30
CA GLY A 311 3.73 -23.90 -23.19
C GLY A 311 3.40 -23.27 -21.83
N SER A 312 4.39 -23.12 -20.93
CA SER A 312 4.22 -22.48 -19.63
C SER A 312 5.23 -21.35 -19.44
N THR A 313 4.90 -20.33 -18.64
CA THR A 313 5.87 -19.27 -18.32
C THR A 313 6.64 -19.63 -17.05
N ALA A 314 7.96 -19.79 -17.15
CA ALA A 314 8.85 -20.04 -16.03
C ALA A 314 9.53 -18.75 -15.56
N GLN A 315 9.84 -18.69 -14.26
CA GLN A 315 10.58 -17.60 -13.63
C GLN A 315 11.78 -18.17 -12.88
N TYR A 316 12.91 -17.49 -13.00
CA TYR A 316 14.19 -17.86 -12.42
C TYR A 316 14.79 -16.67 -11.68
N SER A 317 15.52 -16.97 -10.62
CA SER A 317 16.19 -16.00 -9.76
C SER A 317 17.60 -16.51 -9.49
N PHE A 318 18.60 -15.71 -9.81
CA PHE A 318 20.01 -16.00 -9.57
C PHE A 318 20.55 -14.99 -8.57
N TRP A 319 21.13 -15.44 -7.46
CA TRP A 319 21.46 -14.60 -6.30
C TRP A 319 22.92 -14.75 -5.88
N ALA A 320 23.61 -13.62 -5.66
CA ALA A 320 24.99 -13.57 -5.18
C ALA A 320 25.05 -12.97 -3.76
N ASP A 321 25.74 -13.69 -2.88
CA ASP A 321 25.92 -13.27 -1.49
C ASP A 321 26.97 -12.16 -1.35
N ASP A 322 27.95 -12.14 -2.25
CA ASP A 322 29.10 -11.24 -2.26
C ASP A 322 29.67 -11.10 -3.69
N THR A 323 30.71 -10.28 -3.82
CA THR A 323 31.39 -10.00 -5.09
C THR A 323 32.10 -11.22 -5.67
N VAL A 324 32.47 -12.21 -4.86
CA VAL A 324 33.09 -13.46 -5.34
C VAL A 324 32.05 -14.34 -6.04
N ALA A 325 30.82 -14.36 -5.52
CA ALA A 325 29.71 -15.08 -6.11
C ALA A 325 29.11 -14.41 -7.37
N GLU A 326 29.51 -13.18 -7.72
CA GLU A 326 28.98 -12.44 -8.88
C GLU A 326 29.22 -13.19 -10.20
N GLU A 327 30.40 -13.79 -10.38
CA GLU A 327 30.70 -14.56 -11.60
C GLU A 327 29.82 -15.82 -11.71
N ASN A 328 29.54 -16.46 -10.57
CA ASN A 328 28.74 -17.69 -10.53
C ASN A 328 27.30 -17.42 -10.96
N ILE A 329 26.68 -16.32 -10.51
CA ILE A 329 25.32 -15.98 -10.92
C ILE A 329 25.23 -15.64 -12.42
N TRP A 330 26.28 -15.04 -12.96
CA TRP A 330 26.40 -14.77 -14.38
C TRP A 330 26.50 -16.06 -15.19
N ALA A 331 27.38 -16.97 -14.78
CA ALA A 331 27.52 -18.28 -15.41
C ALA A 331 26.21 -19.09 -15.35
N ASP A 332 25.52 -19.08 -14.22
CA ASP A 332 24.24 -19.78 -14.04
C ASP A 332 23.13 -19.20 -14.92
N PHE A 333 23.06 -17.87 -15.04
CA PHE A 333 22.14 -17.19 -15.94
C PHE A 333 22.38 -17.58 -17.40
N LEU A 334 23.64 -17.55 -17.86
CA LEU A 334 24.00 -17.94 -19.22
C LEU A 334 23.73 -19.43 -19.50
N ARG A 335 24.01 -20.31 -18.52
CA ARG A 335 23.70 -21.74 -18.63
C ARG A 335 22.22 -21.95 -18.85
N LYS A 336 21.37 -21.22 -18.12
CA LYS A 336 19.93 -21.34 -18.25
C LYS A 336 19.40 -20.76 -19.57
N LEU A 337 19.99 -19.67 -20.07
CA LEU A 337 19.66 -19.13 -21.39
C LEU A 337 19.96 -20.13 -22.52
N LYS A 338 21.03 -20.92 -22.39
CA LYS A 338 21.40 -21.95 -23.39
C LYS A 338 20.35 -23.06 -23.54
N GLU A 339 19.53 -23.30 -22.51
CA GLU A 339 18.44 -24.28 -22.54
C GLU A 339 17.20 -23.77 -23.31
N ILE A 340 17.18 -22.48 -23.69
CA ILE A 340 16.05 -21.86 -24.38
C ILE A 340 16.37 -21.80 -25.87
N GLU A 341 15.43 -22.27 -26.69
CA GLU A 341 15.55 -22.22 -28.15
C GLU A 341 15.34 -20.79 -28.65
N ASN A 342 16.31 -20.30 -29.45
CA ASN A 342 16.30 -18.97 -30.08
C ASN A 342 15.89 -17.81 -29.13
N PRO A 343 16.65 -17.55 -28.04
CA PRO A 343 16.25 -16.61 -27.01
C PRO A 343 16.48 -15.15 -27.44
N ARG A 344 15.49 -14.29 -27.18
CA ARG A 344 15.58 -12.84 -27.30
C ARG A 344 15.48 -12.16 -25.94
N LEU A 345 16.51 -11.44 -25.53
CA LEU A 345 16.47 -10.71 -24.26
C LEU A 345 15.56 -9.48 -24.35
N ILE A 346 14.67 -9.31 -23.39
CA ILE A 346 13.78 -8.14 -23.25
C ILE A 346 13.96 -7.55 -21.86
N HIS A 347 14.23 -6.26 -21.79
CA HIS A 347 14.43 -5.56 -20.51
C HIS A 347 13.80 -4.16 -20.53
N TYR A 348 13.74 -3.52 -19.36
CA TYR A 348 13.02 -2.25 -19.18
C TYR A 348 13.94 -1.10 -18.81
N GLY A 349 14.56 -0.50 -19.83
CA GLY A 349 15.43 0.67 -19.66
C GLY A 349 16.88 0.37 -20.02
N SER A 350 17.77 1.34 -19.79
CA SER A 350 19.18 1.23 -20.18
C SER A 350 20.07 0.63 -19.10
N TYR A 351 19.56 0.41 -17.89
CA TYR A 351 20.34 -0.14 -16.78
C TYR A 351 20.77 -1.58 -17.07
N GLU A 352 19.87 -2.41 -17.58
CA GLU A 352 20.17 -3.81 -17.94
C GLU A 352 21.09 -3.89 -19.16
N THR A 353 21.01 -2.94 -20.09
CA THR A 353 21.97 -2.80 -21.19
C THR A 353 23.38 -2.55 -20.65
N GLN A 354 23.53 -1.67 -19.65
CA GLN A 354 24.82 -1.39 -19.03
C GLN A 354 25.33 -2.58 -18.21
N PHE A 355 24.44 -3.25 -17.48
CA PHE A 355 24.75 -4.50 -16.78
C PHE A 355 25.35 -5.52 -17.75
N PHE A 356 24.68 -5.82 -18.86
CA PHE A 356 25.12 -6.85 -19.80
C PHE A 356 26.52 -6.51 -20.38
N LYS A 357 26.74 -5.26 -20.77
CA LYS A 357 28.06 -4.79 -21.25
C LYS A 357 29.14 -4.93 -20.18
N ARG A 358 28.83 -4.59 -18.92
CA ARG A 358 29.79 -4.69 -17.80
C ARG A 358 30.14 -6.12 -17.47
N MET A 359 29.14 -7.01 -17.39
CA MET A 359 29.39 -8.43 -17.07
C MET A 359 30.25 -9.10 -18.13
N ARG A 360 30.00 -8.82 -19.42
CA ARG A 360 30.84 -9.30 -20.52
C ARG A 360 32.29 -8.80 -20.41
N SER A 361 32.48 -7.54 -20.09
CA SER A 361 33.82 -6.96 -19.94
C SER A 361 34.55 -7.46 -18.68
N ARG A 362 33.82 -7.73 -17.61
CA ARG A 362 34.37 -8.15 -16.31
C ARG A 362 34.72 -9.64 -16.30
N TYR A 363 33.93 -10.46 -16.99
CA TYR A 363 34.06 -11.92 -17.03
C TYR A 363 34.14 -12.44 -18.47
N PRO A 364 35.23 -12.13 -19.21
CA PRO A 364 35.34 -12.45 -20.63
C PRO A 364 35.42 -13.96 -20.92
N ASN A 365 35.87 -14.75 -19.94
CA ASN A 365 36.01 -16.21 -20.07
C ASN A 365 34.73 -16.98 -19.73
N THR A 366 33.67 -16.27 -19.32
CA THR A 366 32.46 -16.87 -18.75
C THR A 366 31.33 -16.82 -19.77
N GLY A 367 31.13 -17.94 -20.48
CA GLY A 367 30.14 -18.08 -21.55
C GLY A 367 30.76 -18.20 -22.95
N ASN A 368 29.93 -18.48 -23.96
CA ASN A 368 30.38 -18.53 -25.36
C ASN A 368 30.31 -17.10 -25.98
N PRO A 369 31.43 -16.51 -26.46
CA PRO A 369 31.44 -15.18 -27.05
C PRO A 369 30.42 -14.97 -28.19
N ALA A 370 30.27 -15.95 -29.08
CA ALA A 370 29.34 -15.86 -30.20
C ALA A 370 27.87 -15.80 -29.74
N LEU A 371 27.53 -16.56 -28.70
CA LEU A 371 26.20 -16.49 -28.07
C LEU A 371 25.97 -15.12 -27.43
N LEU A 372 26.96 -14.56 -26.74
CA LEU A 372 26.86 -13.24 -26.11
C LEU A 372 26.69 -12.12 -27.13
N ASP A 373 27.36 -12.21 -28.27
CA ASP A 373 27.19 -11.26 -29.38
C ASP A 373 25.80 -11.34 -29.99
N ALA A 374 25.31 -12.56 -30.26
CA ALA A 374 23.95 -12.75 -30.76
C ALA A 374 22.88 -12.19 -29.79
N LEU A 375 23.01 -12.49 -28.49
CA LEU A 375 22.11 -11.99 -27.45
C LEU A 375 22.16 -10.47 -27.31
N ALA A 376 23.34 -9.85 -27.41
CA ALA A 376 23.49 -8.40 -27.35
C ALA A 376 22.84 -7.70 -28.54
N CYS A 377 22.97 -8.28 -29.74
CA CYS A 377 22.36 -7.75 -30.96
C CYS A 377 20.83 -7.92 -30.99
N SER A 378 20.30 -9.00 -30.39
CA SER A 378 18.85 -9.26 -30.36
C SER A 378 18.13 -8.61 -29.16
N ALA A 379 18.87 -8.13 -28.16
CA ALA A 379 18.35 -7.52 -26.95
C ALA A 379 17.44 -6.31 -27.24
N LEU A 380 16.27 -6.31 -26.62
CA LEU A 380 15.23 -5.32 -26.82
C LEU A 380 14.98 -4.49 -25.56
N ASN A 381 15.29 -3.20 -25.64
CA ASN A 381 14.89 -2.22 -24.64
C ASN A 381 13.44 -1.78 -24.84
N LEU A 382 12.53 -2.33 -24.05
CA LEU A 382 11.09 -2.07 -24.17
C LEU A 382 10.74 -0.59 -23.88
N LEU A 383 11.47 0.06 -22.98
CA LEU A 383 11.23 1.46 -22.63
C LEU A 383 11.45 2.38 -23.84
N SER A 384 12.42 2.07 -24.71
CA SER A 384 12.67 2.86 -25.93
C SER A 384 11.49 2.80 -26.90
N ILE A 385 10.88 1.62 -27.07
CA ILE A 385 9.70 1.44 -27.93
C ILE A 385 8.51 2.18 -27.33
N ILE A 386 8.26 1.99 -26.02
CA ILE A 386 7.17 2.69 -25.32
C ILE A 386 7.34 4.20 -25.45
N TYR A 387 8.55 4.71 -25.21
CA TYR A 387 8.83 6.14 -25.27
C TYR A 387 8.54 6.75 -26.66
N ALA A 388 8.87 6.03 -27.73
CA ALA A 388 8.63 6.49 -29.09
C ALA A 388 7.14 6.36 -29.52
N HIS A 389 6.49 5.24 -29.17
CA HIS A 389 5.23 4.83 -29.78
C HIS A 389 4.02 4.82 -28.86
N VAL A 390 4.19 4.64 -27.55
CA VAL A 390 3.06 4.32 -26.65
C VAL A 390 2.93 5.35 -25.54
N TYR A 391 1.83 6.08 -25.55
CA TYR A 391 1.53 7.15 -24.61
C TYR A 391 0.48 6.67 -23.62
N PHE A 392 0.94 6.08 -22.51
CA PHE A 392 0.08 5.72 -21.38
C PHE A 392 -0.44 6.98 -20.66
N PRO A 393 -1.66 6.94 -20.09
CA PRO A 393 -2.21 8.03 -19.27
C PRO A 393 -1.62 8.01 -17.85
N THR A 394 -0.31 8.14 -17.78
CA THR A 394 0.51 8.15 -16.56
C THR A 394 1.48 9.32 -16.61
N TYR A 395 1.96 9.81 -15.48
CA TYR A 395 2.87 10.96 -15.45
C TYR A 395 4.32 10.60 -15.81
N SER A 396 4.69 9.32 -15.70
CA SER A 396 5.96 8.79 -16.19
C SER A 396 5.77 7.53 -17.03
N ASN A 397 6.82 7.16 -17.78
CA ASN A 397 6.93 5.85 -18.42
C ASN A 397 7.72 4.87 -17.54
N GLY A 398 7.71 5.04 -16.22
CA GLY A 398 8.33 4.07 -15.32
C GLY A 398 7.54 2.75 -15.34
N LEU A 399 8.25 1.61 -15.25
CA LEU A 399 7.64 0.27 -15.27
C LEU A 399 6.51 0.14 -14.26
N LYS A 400 6.72 0.67 -13.05
CA LYS A 400 5.79 0.56 -11.93
C LYS A 400 4.52 1.38 -12.15
N GLU A 401 4.65 2.60 -12.65
CA GLU A 401 3.51 3.46 -12.91
C GLU A 401 2.68 2.94 -14.09
N THR A 402 3.36 2.57 -15.18
CA THR A 402 2.73 1.96 -16.37
C THR A 402 2.06 0.63 -16.03
N GLY A 403 2.73 -0.26 -15.29
CA GLY A 403 2.17 -1.54 -14.91
C GLY A 403 1.00 -1.42 -13.94
N ASN A 404 1.04 -0.47 -12.98
CA ASN A 404 -0.11 -0.17 -12.11
C ASN A 404 -1.33 0.23 -12.95
N TYR A 405 -1.15 1.12 -13.93
CA TYR A 405 -2.23 1.52 -14.84
C TYR A 405 -2.82 0.34 -15.62
N LEU A 406 -1.97 -0.61 -16.04
CA LEU A 406 -2.37 -1.85 -16.70
C LEU A 406 -2.97 -2.90 -15.75
N GLY A 407 -3.07 -2.62 -14.45
CA GLY A 407 -3.66 -3.51 -13.45
C GLY A 407 -2.67 -4.50 -12.82
N CYS A 408 -1.36 -4.33 -13.02
CA CYS A 408 -0.35 -5.07 -12.28
C CYS A 408 -0.33 -4.63 -10.81
N ARG A 409 -0.27 -5.59 -9.89
CA ARG A 409 -0.09 -5.34 -8.46
C ARG A 409 1.23 -5.98 -8.02
N TRP A 410 2.09 -5.21 -7.37
CA TRP A 410 3.32 -5.72 -6.76
C TRP A 410 3.04 -6.29 -5.38
N SER A 411 3.90 -7.21 -4.94
CA SER A 411 3.84 -7.78 -3.58
C SER A 411 4.08 -6.75 -2.49
N GLU A 412 4.84 -5.71 -2.80
CA GLU A 412 5.10 -4.56 -1.94
C GLU A 412 4.23 -3.37 -2.39
N ALA A 413 3.77 -2.55 -1.45
CA ALA A 413 2.88 -1.42 -1.76
C ALA A 413 3.59 -0.30 -2.56
N ARG A 414 4.88 -0.05 -2.30
CA ARG A 414 5.67 1.00 -2.96
C ARG A 414 7.10 0.52 -3.26
N PRO A 415 7.28 -0.49 -4.13
CA PRO A 415 8.62 -1.00 -4.43
C PRO A 415 9.40 0.06 -5.19
N SER A 416 10.69 0.22 -4.91
CA SER A 416 11.60 1.12 -5.64
C SER A 416 13.00 0.51 -5.69
N GLY A 417 13.87 0.97 -6.60
CA GLY A 417 15.28 0.56 -6.58
C GLY A 417 15.97 0.94 -5.26
N LEU A 418 15.55 2.06 -4.65
CA LEU A 418 16.01 2.46 -3.31
C LEU A 418 15.59 1.45 -2.23
N SER A 419 14.36 0.94 -2.32
CA SER A 419 13.87 -0.11 -1.41
C SER A 419 14.71 -1.39 -1.54
N ALA A 420 15.13 -1.75 -2.75
CA ALA A 420 16.00 -2.91 -2.98
C ALA A 420 17.35 -2.79 -2.27
N LEU A 421 17.96 -1.60 -2.24
CA LEU A 421 19.19 -1.34 -1.48
C LEU A 421 18.97 -1.51 0.04
N VAL A 422 17.85 -1.02 0.58
CA VAL A 422 17.50 -1.23 2.00
C VAL A 422 17.31 -2.71 2.30
N TRP A 423 16.61 -3.44 1.43
CA TRP A 423 16.41 -4.89 1.61
C TRP A 423 17.73 -5.65 1.53
N ARG A 424 18.61 -5.29 0.60
CA ARG A 424 19.94 -5.88 0.49
C ARG A 424 20.76 -5.64 1.76
N SER A 425 20.78 -4.42 2.28
CA SER A 425 21.50 -4.12 3.52
C SER A 425 20.90 -4.84 4.73
N LYS A 426 19.57 -4.92 4.86
CA LYS A 426 18.89 -5.71 5.91
C LYS A 426 19.24 -7.19 5.80
N TRP A 427 19.32 -7.72 4.58
CA TRP A 427 19.76 -9.09 4.33
C TRP A 427 21.23 -9.30 4.70
N GLU A 428 22.13 -8.37 4.36
CA GLU A 428 23.55 -8.44 4.74
C GLU A 428 23.75 -8.42 6.26
N PHE A 429 22.91 -7.66 6.98
CA PHE A 429 22.94 -7.61 8.44
C PHE A 429 22.35 -8.87 9.09
N SER A 430 21.15 -9.27 8.67
CA SER A 430 20.44 -10.42 9.27
C SER A 430 20.98 -11.77 8.82
N ARG A 431 21.64 -11.80 7.65
CA ARG A 431 22.02 -13.00 6.91
C ARG A 431 20.87 -14.00 6.79
N GLU A 432 19.63 -13.51 6.69
CA GLU A 432 18.44 -14.35 6.60
C GLU A 432 18.54 -15.27 5.37
N GLY A 433 18.63 -16.58 5.61
CA GLY A 433 18.87 -17.60 4.58
C GLY A 433 20.30 -18.12 4.45
N GLN A 434 21.30 -17.52 5.12
CA GLN A 434 22.66 -18.06 5.17
C GLN A 434 22.81 -19.25 6.13
N ARG A 435 24.00 -19.86 6.14
CA ARG A 435 24.36 -20.89 7.11
C ARG A 435 24.25 -20.32 8.53
N PRO A 436 23.42 -20.89 9.41
CA PRO A 436 23.33 -20.42 10.78
C PRO A 436 24.68 -20.59 11.49
N GLY A 437 25.08 -19.58 12.27
CA GLY A 437 26.34 -19.61 13.03
C GLY A 437 26.29 -20.51 14.28
N CYS A 438 25.10 -20.79 14.79
CA CYS A 438 24.89 -21.61 15.97
C CYS A 438 23.57 -22.40 15.91
N CYS A 439 23.52 -23.55 16.59
CA CYS A 439 22.33 -24.39 16.64
C CYS A 439 21.32 -23.83 17.64
N ARG A 440 20.08 -23.56 17.21
CA ARG A 440 19.00 -23.08 18.10
C ARG A 440 18.63 -24.03 19.25
N ARG A 441 19.05 -25.30 19.19
CA ARG A 441 18.74 -26.31 20.22
C ARG A 441 19.83 -26.48 21.28
N CYS A 442 21.11 -26.41 20.89
CA CYS A 442 22.24 -26.71 21.78
C CYS A 442 23.37 -25.68 21.74
N ASN A 443 23.15 -24.58 21.03
CA ASN A 443 24.09 -23.49 20.77
C ASN A 443 25.44 -23.89 20.14
N GLY A 444 25.57 -25.12 19.62
CA GLY A 444 26.80 -25.59 18.97
C GLY A 444 27.08 -24.86 17.65
N SER A 445 28.34 -24.51 17.40
CA SER A 445 28.81 -23.77 16.22
C SER A 445 29.07 -24.62 14.98
N LEU A 446 29.30 -25.93 15.16
CA LEU A 446 29.49 -26.88 14.05
C LEU A 446 28.16 -27.25 13.40
N ILE A 447 27.81 -26.52 12.33
CA ILE A 447 26.58 -26.75 11.55
C ILE A 447 26.94 -27.10 10.12
N TYR A 448 26.44 -28.19 9.57
CA TYR A 448 26.70 -28.58 8.18
C TYR A 448 25.46 -28.43 7.30
N ARG A 449 25.65 -28.17 6.01
CA ARG A 449 24.56 -28.25 5.02
C ARG A 449 24.23 -29.73 4.83
N TRP A 450 23.03 -30.13 5.23
CA TRP A 450 22.56 -31.52 5.19
C TRP A 450 21.81 -31.85 3.88
N GLY A 451 21.24 -30.84 3.23
CA GLY A 451 20.56 -31.03 1.96
C GLY A 451 19.82 -29.78 1.49
N ARG A 452 19.06 -29.91 0.41
CA ARG A 452 18.11 -28.89 -0.04
C ARG A 452 16.70 -29.39 0.23
N TYR A 453 15.87 -28.50 0.73
CA TYR A 453 14.44 -28.73 0.83
C TYR A 453 13.73 -27.78 -0.13
N SER A 454 12.59 -28.21 -0.68
CA SER A 454 11.77 -27.34 -1.50
C SER A 454 10.32 -27.39 -1.07
N GLN A 455 9.65 -26.25 -1.19
CA GLN A 455 8.24 -26.11 -0.93
C GLN A 455 7.58 -25.43 -2.12
N THR A 456 6.49 -26.02 -2.62
CA THR A 456 5.68 -25.43 -3.68
C THR A 456 4.43 -24.78 -3.10
N VAL A 457 4.18 -23.53 -3.48
CA VAL A 457 2.97 -22.77 -3.15
C VAL A 457 2.13 -22.59 -4.42
N TYR A 458 0.84 -22.91 -4.33
CA TYR A 458 -0.13 -22.76 -5.40
C TYR A 458 -1.05 -21.58 -5.12
N ASP A 459 -1.16 -20.65 -6.05
CA ASP A 459 -1.95 -19.43 -5.89
C ASP A 459 -2.69 -19.07 -7.18
N LEU A 460 -3.60 -18.09 -7.11
CA LEU A 460 -4.23 -17.45 -8.25
C LEU A 460 -3.87 -15.97 -8.29
N LYS A 461 -3.49 -15.46 -9.46
CA LYS A 461 -3.22 -14.04 -9.69
C LYS A 461 -4.31 -13.44 -10.56
N PHE A 462 -4.88 -12.34 -10.07
CA PHE A 462 -5.96 -11.61 -10.71
C PHE A 462 -5.38 -10.45 -11.52
N SER A 463 -5.95 -10.25 -12.70
CA SER A 463 -5.65 -9.13 -13.59
C SER A 463 -6.95 -8.68 -14.26
N ARG A 464 -6.93 -7.51 -14.91
CA ARG A 464 -8.08 -7.03 -15.70
C ARG A 464 -8.48 -8.00 -16.83
N ALA A 465 -7.53 -8.79 -17.34
CA ALA A 465 -7.74 -9.70 -18.45
C ALA A 465 -8.13 -11.13 -18.01
N GLY A 466 -8.14 -11.43 -16.70
CA GLY A 466 -8.50 -12.75 -16.19
C GLY A 466 -7.66 -13.21 -15.00
N ILE A 467 -7.82 -14.50 -14.68
CA ILE A 467 -7.24 -15.16 -13.51
C ILE A 467 -6.22 -16.21 -13.98
N LYS A 468 -4.98 -16.14 -13.47
CA LYS A 468 -3.91 -17.07 -13.84
C LYS A 468 -3.48 -17.91 -12.65
N ARG A 469 -3.30 -19.22 -12.85
CA ARG A 469 -2.61 -20.09 -11.88
C ARG A 469 -1.15 -19.65 -11.72
N TRP A 470 -0.73 -19.51 -10.47
CA TRP A 470 0.61 -19.10 -10.11
C TRP A 470 1.25 -20.11 -9.16
N VAL A 471 2.36 -20.71 -9.58
CA VAL A 471 3.04 -21.76 -8.81
C VAL A 471 4.45 -21.28 -8.50
N VAL A 472 4.78 -21.18 -7.21
CA VAL A 472 6.11 -20.75 -6.76
C VAL A 472 6.76 -21.90 -6.01
N ARG A 473 7.93 -22.33 -6.47
CA ARG A 473 8.77 -23.31 -5.77
C ARG A 473 9.88 -22.57 -5.02
N TYR A 474 9.78 -22.54 -3.70
CA TYR A 474 10.84 -22.07 -2.82
C TYR A 474 11.84 -23.20 -2.61
N SER A 475 13.13 -22.93 -2.81
CA SER A 475 14.22 -23.88 -2.57
C SER A 475 15.17 -23.28 -1.55
N PHE A 476 15.43 -24.00 -0.47
CA PHE A 476 16.27 -23.51 0.63
C PHE A 476 17.13 -24.62 1.22
N SER A 477 18.26 -24.22 1.79
CA SER A 477 19.20 -25.12 2.45
C SER A 477 18.63 -25.65 3.76
N ARG A 478 18.82 -26.95 4.01
CA ARG A 478 18.58 -27.60 5.30
C ARG A 478 19.94 -27.84 5.96
N TYR A 479 19.98 -27.60 7.26
CA TYR A 479 21.18 -27.69 8.07
C TYR A 479 21.05 -28.79 9.13
N ILE A 480 22.18 -29.35 9.55
CA ILE A 480 22.31 -30.27 10.67
C ILE A 480 23.34 -29.73 11.66
N CYS A 481 23.02 -29.76 12.95
CA CYS A 481 24.01 -29.49 13.99
C CYS A 481 24.83 -30.74 14.25
N TRP A 482 26.16 -30.65 14.21
CA TRP A 482 27.02 -31.81 14.46
C TRP A 482 27.03 -32.25 15.92
N LYS A 483 26.82 -31.32 16.86
CA LYS A 483 26.80 -31.58 18.32
C LYS A 483 25.54 -32.34 18.75
N CYS A 484 24.34 -31.86 18.40
CA CYS A 484 23.08 -32.47 18.85
C CYS A 484 22.30 -33.22 17.75
N LYS A 485 22.84 -33.27 16.53
CA LYS A 485 22.23 -33.90 15.34
C LYS A 485 20.85 -33.34 14.93
N ALA A 486 20.39 -32.26 15.56
CA ALA A 486 19.14 -31.62 15.18
C ALA A 486 19.22 -31.05 13.76
N THR A 487 18.19 -31.30 12.96
CA THR A 487 18.05 -30.76 11.61
C THR A 487 17.08 -29.59 11.61
N PHE A 488 17.39 -28.55 10.85
CA PHE A 488 16.58 -27.33 10.81
C PHE A 488 16.80 -26.55 9.50
N HIS A 489 15.95 -25.57 9.27
CA HIS A 489 16.03 -24.63 8.16
C HIS A 489 15.73 -23.21 8.67
N LEU A 490 16.25 -22.19 8.00
CA LEU A 490 15.96 -20.79 8.36
C LEU A 490 14.71 -20.22 7.68
N TYR A 491 14.16 -20.93 6.70
CA TYR A 491 13.02 -20.46 5.95
C TYR A 491 11.71 -20.60 6.73
N THR A 492 10.96 -19.50 6.85
CA THR A 492 9.61 -19.50 7.41
C THR A 492 8.65 -20.16 6.43
N ARG A 493 8.12 -21.33 6.81
CA ARG A 493 7.23 -22.13 5.97
C ARG A 493 6.02 -21.31 5.55
N LYS A 494 5.79 -21.19 4.24
CA LYS A 494 4.60 -20.54 3.70
C LYS A 494 3.42 -21.52 3.71
N PRO A 495 2.16 -21.06 3.72
CA PRO A 495 1.02 -21.93 3.45
C PRO A 495 1.15 -22.58 2.06
N LYS A 496 0.62 -23.80 1.89
CA LYS A 496 0.63 -24.51 0.59
C LYS A 496 -0.19 -23.77 -0.48
N TYR A 497 -1.22 -23.05 -0.06
CA TYR A 497 -2.13 -22.31 -0.91
C TYR A 497 -2.00 -20.81 -0.63
N GLY A 498 -1.84 -20.01 -1.68
CA GLY A 498 -1.69 -18.56 -1.58
C GLY A 498 -3.02 -17.85 -1.32
N ALA A 499 -2.92 -16.59 -0.87
CA ALA A 499 -4.08 -15.78 -0.49
C ALA A 499 -5.05 -15.52 -1.64
N GLY A 500 -4.58 -15.42 -2.89
CA GLY A 500 -5.43 -15.22 -4.05
C GLY A 500 -6.33 -16.43 -4.33
N LEU A 501 -5.78 -17.63 -4.21
CA LEU A 501 -6.58 -18.86 -4.28
C LEU A 501 -7.57 -18.94 -3.11
N CYS A 502 -7.16 -18.67 -1.88
CA CYS A 502 -8.07 -18.66 -0.73
C CYS A 502 -9.23 -17.67 -0.93
N ALA A 503 -8.94 -16.43 -1.35
CA ALA A 503 -9.94 -15.41 -1.63
C ALA A 503 -10.94 -15.87 -2.72
N TYR A 504 -10.44 -16.48 -3.81
CA TYR A 504 -11.28 -17.04 -4.86
C TYR A 504 -12.23 -18.12 -4.32
N LEU A 505 -11.73 -19.04 -3.51
CA LEU A 505 -12.54 -20.11 -2.92
C LEU A 505 -13.64 -19.54 -2.02
N LEU A 506 -13.31 -18.57 -1.16
CA LEU A 506 -14.28 -17.92 -0.28
C LEU A 506 -15.35 -17.16 -1.06
N TYR A 507 -14.95 -16.36 -2.05
CA TYR A 507 -15.87 -15.64 -2.93
C TYR A 507 -16.89 -16.60 -3.57
N GLN A 508 -16.42 -17.73 -4.09
CA GLN A 508 -17.28 -18.73 -4.73
C GLN A 508 -18.27 -19.38 -3.75
N ILE A 509 -17.84 -19.72 -2.52
CA ILE A 509 -18.71 -20.45 -1.57
C ILE A 509 -19.62 -19.54 -0.74
N ILE A 510 -19.29 -18.25 -0.59
CA ILE A 510 -20.04 -17.31 0.25
C ILE A 510 -20.94 -16.39 -0.59
N GLU A 511 -20.38 -15.68 -1.56
CA GLU A 511 -21.11 -14.67 -2.34
C GLU A 511 -21.80 -15.29 -3.55
N VAL A 512 -21.07 -16.10 -4.32
CA VAL A 512 -21.63 -16.82 -5.48
C VAL A 512 -22.47 -18.03 -5.04
N GLN A 513 -22.23 -18.53 -3.82
CA GLN A 513 -23.00 -19.62 -3.19
C GLN A 513 -22.91 -20.95 -3.95
N ILE A 514 -21.73 -21.27 -4.49
CA ILE A 514 -21.46 -22.55 -5.15
C ILE A 514 -21.12 -23.61 -4.09
N PRO A 515 -21.72 -24.82 -4.14
CA PRO A 515 -21.37 -25.91 -3.24
C PRO A 515 -19.87 -26.25 -3.31
N GLN A 516 -19.25 -26.53 -2.17
CA GLN A 516 -17.79 -26.73 -2.07
C GLN A 516 -17.27 -27.84 -3.03
N ASN A 517 -18.04 -28.92 -3.23
CA ASN A 517 -17.69 -29.98 -4.18
C ASN A 517 -17.63 -29.50 -5.63
N ALA A 518 -18.56 -28.62 -6.03
CA ALA A 518 -18.59 -28.03 -7.36
C ALA A 518 -17.43 -27.03 -7.55
N VAL A 519 -17.10 -26.26 -6.51
CA VAL A 519 -15.90 -25.40 -6.51
C VAL A 519 -14.62 -26.23 -6.68
N ALA A 520 -14.48 -27.33 -5.94
CA ALA A 520 -13.34 -28.24 -6.07
C ALA A 520 -13.20 -28.77 -7.51
N LYS A 521 -14.30 -29.25 -8.11
CA LYS A 521 -14.33 -29.72 -9.50
C LYS A 521 -13.96 -28.61 -10.50
N SER A 522 -14.53 -27.41 -10.32
CA SER A 522 -14.26 -26.26 -11.17
C SER A 522 -12.79 -25.83 -11.11
N VAL A 523 -12.22 -25.73 -9.91
CA VAL A 523 -10.81 -25.35 -9.72
C VAL A 523 -9.85 -26.39 -10.29
N HIS A 524 -10.21 -27.68 -10.21
CA HIS A 524 -9.48 -28.73 -10.89
C HIS A 524 -9.53 -28.57 -12.42
N GLN A 525 -10.71 -28.36 -13.00
CA GLN A 525 -10.87 -28.23 -14.45
C GLN A 525 -10.21 -26.97 -15.02
N LEU A 526 -10.40 -25.82 -14.36
CA LEU A 526 -9.95 -24.52 -14.88
C LEU A 526 -8.48 -24.23 -14.59
N PHE A 527 -7.96 -24.72 -13.48
CA PHE A 527 -6.60 -24.42 -13.03
C PHE A 527 -5.72 -25.65 -12.86
N GLY A 528 -6.23 -26.87 -13.06
CA GLY A 528 -5.45 -28.10 -12.84
C GLY A 528 -5.01 -28.27 -11.39
N LEU A 529 -5.78 -27.74 -10.43
CA LEU A 529 -5.49 -27.81 -9.00
C LEU A 529 -6.43 -28.83 -8.35
N PRO A 530 -5.95 -30.04 -7.97
CA PRO A 530 -6.78 -31.05 -7.33
C PRO A 530 -7.04 -30.68 -5.86
N LEU A 531 -8.12 -29.94 -5.62
CA LEU A 531 -8.58 -29.59 -4.28
C LEU A 531 -9.68 -30.56 -3.85
N SER A 532 -9.74 -30.86 -2.55
CA SER A 532 -10.84 -31.64 -1.96
C SER A 532 -11.85 -30.74 -1.24
N ARG A 533 -13.07 -31.22 -1.03
CA ARG A 533 -14.07 -30.55 -0.18
C ARG A 533 -13.51 -30.22 1.20
N GLY A 534 -12.85 -31.19 1.83
CA GLY A 534 -12.30 -31.04 3.18
C GLY A 534 -11.27 -29.92 3.26
N LEU A 535 -10.45 -29.76 2.22
CA LEU A 535 -9.51 -28.66 2.13
C LEU A 535 -10.21 -27.31 2.00
N ILE A 536 -11.23 -27.19 1.15
CA ILE A 536 -12.00 -25.94 1.01
C ILE A 536 -12.67 -25.58 2.34
N ASN A 537 -13.25 -26.56 3.04
CA ASN A 537 -13.82 -26.34 4.37
C ASN A 537 -12.77 -25.90 5.40
N HIS A 538 -11.55 -26.45 5.33
CA HIS A 538 -10.44 -26.04 6.20
C HIS A 538 -10.01 -24.59 5.92
N VAL A 539 -9.88 -24.20 4.65
CA VAL A 539 -9.61 -22.81 4.25
C VAL A 539 -10.70 -21.87 4.78
N LYS A 540 -11.99 -22.22 4.61
CA LYS A 540 -13.11 -21.47 5.16
C LYS A 540 -12.96 -21.26 6.68
N SER A 541 -12.65 -22.34 7.42
CA SER A 541 -12.53 -22.29 8.89
C SER A 541 -11.38 -21.37 9.35
N ILE A 542 -10.23 -21.45 8.67
CA ILE A 542 -9.07 -20.59 8.96
C ILE A 542 -9.41 -19.13 8.69
N GLU A 543 -10.00 -18.83 7.53
CA GLU A 543 -10.29 -17.46 7.14
C GLU A 543 -11.43 -16.86 7.98
N ALA A 544 -12.45 -17.64 8.35
CA ALA A 544 -13.47 -17.19 9.31
C ALA A 544 -12.82 -16.77 10.64
N SER A 545 -11.90 -17.60 11.17
CA SER A 545 -11.15 -17.26 12.39
C SER A 545 -10.30 -15.99 12.20
N ARG A 546 -9.69 -15.83 11.03
CA ARG A 546 -8.89 -14.65 10.69
C ARG A 546 -9.74 -13.38 10.70
N TYR A 547 -10.94 -13.41 10.14
CA TYR A 547 -11.83 -12.25 10.06
C TYR A 547 -12.74 -12.05 11.29
N GLN A 548 -12.54 -12.80 12.38
CA GLN A 548 -13.35 -12.69 13.59
C GLN A 548 -13.36 -11.27 14.17
N THR A 549 -12.21 -10.57 14.12
CA THR A 549 -12.11 -9.17 14.57
C THR A 549 -12.94 -8.23 13.71
N ALA A 550 -12.92 -8.41 12.38
CA ALA A 550 -13.73 -7.62 11.44
C ALA A 550 -15.23 -7.80 11.72
N TYR A 551 -15.64 -9.05 11.95
CA TYR A 551 -17.01 -9.40 12.32
C TYR A 551 -17.44 -8.80 13.66
N SER A 552 -16.55 -8.81 14.66
CA SER A 552 -16.84 -8.20 15.97
C SER A 552 -17.03 -6.69 15.83
N GLY A 553 -16.18 -6.02 15.04
CA GLY A 553 -16.35 -4.59 14.73
C GLY A 553 -17.66 -4.26 14.00
N ILE A 554 -18.21 -5.17 13.18
CA ILE A 554 -19.54 -5.01 12.58
C ILE A 554 -20.62 -5.01 13.68
N LEU A 555 -20.56 -5.96 14.62
CA LEU A 555 -21.51 -6.00 15.76
C LEU A 555 -21.41 -4.76 16.65
N ASP A 556 -20.19 -4.29 16.93
CA ASP A 556 -19.95 -3.10 17.73
C ASP A 556 -20.56 -1.85 17.07
N ARG A 557 -20.42 -1.70 15.75
CA ARG A 557 -21.04 -0.58 15.01
C ARG A 557 -22.56 -0.67 14.99
N ILE A 558 -23.12 -1.87 14.88
CA ILE A 558 -24.58 -2.07 14.91
C ILE A 558 -25.11 -1.70 16.30
N SER A 559 -24.51 -2.21 17.37
CA SER A 559 -24.95 -1.98 18.76
C SER A 559 -24.70 -0.55 19.27
N ALA A 560 -23.68 0.15 18.73
CA ALA A 560 -23.44 1.56 19.02
C ALA A 560 -24.24 2.53 18.13
N GLY A 561 -24.94 2.03 17.11
CA GLY A 561 -25.68 2.83 16.15
C GLY A 561 -27.02 3.38 16.68
N ASN A 562 -27.72 4.14 15.84
CA ASN A 562 -29.03 4.73 16.18
C ASN A 562 -30.23 3.88 15.70
N LEU A 563 -29.98 2.86 14.87
CA LEU A 563 -31.00 2.02 14.26
C LEU A 563 -30.49 0.59 14.19
N VAL A 564 -31.31 -0.35 14.66
CA VAL A 564 -31.09 -1.78 14.48
C VAL A 564 -32.36 -2.41 13.94
N HIS A 565 -32.22 -3.12 12.84
CA HIS A 565 -33.18 -4.10 12.36
C HIS A 565 -32.80 -5.46 12.90
N ALA A 566 -33.75 -6.16 13.51
CA ALA A 566 -33.56 -7.50 14.04
C ALA A 566 -34.63 -8.47 13.54
N ASP A 567 -34.21 -9.67 13.20
CA ASP A 567 -35.09 -10.79 12.82
C ASP A 567 -34.35 -12.11 13.08
N GLU A 568 -35.06 -13.23 13.13
CA GLU A 568 -34.48 -14.54 13.39
C GLU A 568 -35.05 -15.62 12.50
N THR A 569 -34.21 -16.61 12.18
CA THR A 569 -34.66 -17.75 11.38
C THR A 569 -34.13 -19.07 11.92
N LYS A 570 -34.98 -20.09 11.81
CA LYS A 570 -34.68 -21.45 12.23
C LYS A 570 -33.70 -22.12 11.25
N VAL A 571 -32.70 -22.81 11.78
CA VAL A 571 -31.72 -23.59 11.02
C VAL A 571 -31.57 -25.00 11.61
N GLY A 572 -31.44 -26.00 10.74
CA GLY A 572 -31.16 -27.38 11.16
C GLY A 572 -29.66 -27.63 11.28
N ILE A 573 -29.19 -28.06 12.46
CA ILE A 573 -27.79 -28.41 12.74
C ILE A 573 -27.76 -29.81 13.35
N GLY A 574 -27.11 -30.76 12.66
CA GLY A 574 -26.96 -32.14 13.17
C GLY A 574 -28.28 -32.83 13.56
N GLY A 575 -29.39 -32.50 12.89
CA GLY A 575 -30.72 -33.01 13.20
C GLY A 575 -31.46 -32.29 14.34
N LYS A 576 -30.84 -31.28 14.98
CA LYS A 576 -31.47 -30.41 15.98
C LYS A 576 -31.82 -29.04 15.40
N ASP A 577 -32.85 -28.45 15.97
CA ASP A 577 -33.25 -27.09 15.67
C ASP A 577 -32.37 -26.09 16.42
N ALA A 578 -31.87 -25.09 15.69
CA ALA A 578 -31.14 -23.96 16.22
C ALA A 578 -31.61 -22.68 15.51
N TYR A 579 -31.09 -21.52 15.92
CA TYR A 579 -31.53 -20.23 15.42
C TYR A 579 -30.35 -19.38 14.94
N VAL A 580 -30.59 -18.58 13.91
CA VAL A 580 -29.68 -17.52 13.50
C VAL A 580 -30.43 -16.20 13.60
N TRP A 581 -29.91 -15.33 14.47
CA TRP A 581 -30.34 -13.95 14.63
C TRP A 581 -29.62 -13.08 13.62
N VAL A 582 -30.36 -12.16 13.01
CA VAL A 582 -29.86 -11.19 12.05
C VAL A 582 -29.97 -9.82 12.68
N PHE A 583 -28.87 -9.10 12.72
CA PHE A 583 -28.81 -7.70 13.13
C PHE A 583 -28.28 -6.88 11.98
N THR A 584 -28.97 -5.80 11.62
CA THR A 584 -28.55 -4.98 10.49
C THR A 584 -28.94 -3.52 10.67
N ASN A 585 -28.21 -2.62 10.02
CA ASN A 585 -28.60 -1.22 9.86
C ASN A 585 -28.60 -0.87 8.35
N LEU A 586 -28.28 0.37 7.97
CA LEU A 586 -28.21 0.75 6.55
C LEU A 586 -26.89 0.37 5.87
N GLU A 587 -25.85 0.05 6.63
CA GLU A 587 -24.49 -0.22 6.13
C GLU A 587 -23.91 -1.58 6.56
N ASP A 588 -24.29 -2.08 7.73
CA ASP A 588 -23.69 -3.23 8.40
C ASP A 588 -24.71 -4.36 8.58
N VAL A 589 -24.27 -5.60 8.38
CA VAL A 589 -25.08 -6.82 8.56
C VAL A 589 -24.29 -7.87 9.34
N ALA A 590 -24.87 -8.36 10.44
CA ALA A 590 -24.30 -9.42 11.26
C ALA A 590 -25.28 -10.58 11.46
N PHE A 591 -24.75 -11.80 11.41
CA PHE A 591 -25.49 -13.05 11.67
C PHE A 591 -24.93 -13.74 12.91
N VAL A 592 -25.77 -13.97 13.92
CA VAL A 592 -25.39 -14.55 15.21
C VAL A 592 -26.07 -15.90 15.40
N TYR A 593 -25.28 -16.96 15.61
CA TYR A 593 -25.78 -18.30 15.91
C TYR A 593 -26.22 -18.42 17.37
N SER A 594 -27.38 -19.03 17.62
CA SER A 594 -27.83 -19.45 18.94
C SER A 594 -28.43 -20.86 18.91
N GLU A 595 -28.29 -21.59 20.01
CA GLU A 595 -28.92 -22.90 20.19
C GLU A 595 -30.42 -22.78 20.52
N THR A 596 -30.83 -21.68 21.14
CA THR A 596 -32.22 -21.41 21.53
C THR A 596 -32.75 -20.16 20.83
N ARG A 597 -34.09 -20.00 20.83
CA ARG A 597 -34.76 -18.76 20.37
C ARG A 597 -34.93 -17.74 21.50
N GLU A 598 -34.22 -17.93 22.62
CA GLU A 598 -34.42 -17.11 23.81
C GLU A 598 -33.85 -15.71 23.64
N ALA A 599 -34.38 -14.77 24.43
CA ALA A 599 -33.99 -13.37 24.40
C ALA A 599 -32.55 -13.09 24.87
N SER A 600 -31.86 -14.07 25.47
CA SER A 600 -30.48 -13.90 25.97
C SER A 600 -29.53 -13.43 24.86
N THR A 601 -29.60 -14.03 23.67
CA THR A 601 -28.77 -13.62 22.52
C THR A 601 -29.03 -12.17 22.11
N LEU A 602 -30.28 -11.73 22.19
CA LEU A 602 -30.68 -10.36 21.89
C LEU A 602 -30.10 -9.38 22.92
N GLN A 603 -30.18 -9.73 24.21
CA GLN A 603 -29.66 -8.93 25.32
C GLN A 603 -28.14 -8.80 25.27
N ASP A 604 -27.43 -9.88 24.93
CA ASP A 604 -25.98 -9.88 24.81
C ASP A 604 -25.51 -8.94 23.68
N VAL A 605 -26.15 -9.01 22.52
CA VAL A 605 -25.76 -8.23 21.33
C VAL A 605 -26.18 -6.76 21.44
N LEU A 606 -27.36 -6.49 22.00
CA LEU A 606 -27.93 -5.13 22.11
C LEU A 606 -27.75 -4.51 23.50
N SER A 607 -26.83 -5.05 24.30
CA SER A 607 -26.52 -4.50 25.62
C SER A 607 -26.10 -3.03 25.51
N GLY A 608 -26.85 -2.15 26.18
CA GLY A 608 -26.59 -0.71 26.16
C GLY A 608 -27.03 0.02 24.88
N PHE A 609 -27.74 -0.62 23.96
CA PHE A 609 -28.29 0.02 22.76
C PHE A 609 -29.33 1.09 23.12
N ARG A 610 -29.17 2.31 22.59
CA ARG A 610 -30.05 3.46 22.88
C ARG A 610 -30.81 3.98 21.66
N GLY A 611 -30.68 3.32 20.51
CA GLY A 611 -31.35 3.69 19.27
C GLY A 611 -32.78 3.15 19.18
N VAL A 612 -33.27 3.02 17.95
CA VAL A 612 -34.58 2.41 17.66
C VAL A 612 -34.41 0.99 17.12
N LEU A 613 -35.08 0.02 17.76
CA LEU A 613 -35.14 -1.37 17.32
C LEU A 613 -36.34 -1.59 16.41
N VAL A 614 -36.09 -1.95 15.15
CA VAL A 614 -37.10 -2.36 14.17
C VAL A 614 -37.17 -3.88 14.14
N SER A 615 -38.32 -4.45 14.49
CA SER A 615 -38.50 -5.90 14.59
C SER A 615 -39.89 -6.34 14.14
N ASP A 616 -40.12 -7.65 14.07
CA ASP A 616 -41.48 -8.21 14.03
C ASP A 616 -42.15 -8.19 15.42
N PHE A 617 -43.26 -8.90 15.56
CA PHE A 617 -44.05 -8.98 16.80
C PHE A 617 -43.61 -10.10 17.76
N TYR A 618 -42.43 -10.70 17.57
CA TYR A 618 -41.94 -11.71 18.51
C TYR A 618 -41.67 -11.10 19.89
N ALA A 619 -42.17 -11.75 20.94
CA ALA A 619 -42.16 -11.22 22.30
C ALA A 619 -40.75 -11.07 22.90
N ALA A 620 -39.76 -11.82 22.41
CA ALA A 620 -38.38 -11.70 22.89
C ALA A 620 -37.82 -10.28 22.69
N TYR A 621 -38.23 -9.58 21.62
CA TYR A 621 -37.83 -8.20 21.36
C TYR A 621 -38.31 -7.21 22.41
N ASP A 622 -39.39 -7.51 23.12
CA ASP A 622 -39.91 -6.63 24.18
C ASP A 622 -39.04 -6.64 25.44
N SER A 623 -38.04 -7.53 25.53
CA SER A 623 -37.06 -7.58 26.62
C SER A 623 -35.95 -6.52 26.54
N ILE A 624 -35.85 -5.78 25.42
CA ILE A 624 -34.85 -4.73 25.23
C ILE A 624 -35.48 -3.37 25.52
N GLU A 625 -34.92 -2.69 26.51
CA GLU A 625 -35.36 -1.36 26.94
C GLU A 625 -34.82 -0.27 25.99
N CYS A 626 -35.49 -0.13 24.84
CA CYS A 626 -35.21 0.91 23.85
C CYS A 626 -36.51 1.33 23.15
N ALA A 627 -36.44 2.42 22.36
CA ALA A 627 -37.53 2.76 21.46
C ALA A 627 -37.70 1.64 20.41
N GLN A 628 -38.93 1.23 20.12
CA GLN A 628 -39.19 0.13 19.19
C GLN A 628 -40.12 0.55 18.07
N GLN A 629 -39.88 0.01 16.88
CA GLN A 629 -40.74 0.11 15.72
C GLN A 629 -41.12 -1.30 15.25
N LYS A 630 -42.35 -1.73 15.51
CA LYS A 630 -42.86 -3.00 14.99
C LYS A 630 -43.14 -2.86 13.49
N CYS A 631 -42.76 -3.88 12.72
CA CYS A 631 -42.87 -3.90 11.28
C CYS A 631 -44.33 -3.82 10.84
N LEU A 632 -44.74 -2.73 10.18
CA LEU A 632 -46.13 -2.60 9.72
C LEU A 632 -46.45 -3.58 8.58
N ILE A 633 -45.47 -4.04 7.80
CA ILE A 633 -45.72 -5.04 6.75
C ILE A 633 -46.20 -6.37 7.36
N HIS A 634 -45.62 -6.80 8.49
CA HIS A 634 -46.12 -8.00 9.18
C HIS A 634 -47.55 -7.80 9.67
N LEU A 635 -47.86 -6.63 10.25
CA LEU A 635 -49.22 -6.33 10.68
C LEU A 635 -50.22 -6.28 9.51
N MET A 636 -49.83 -5.67 8.38
CA MET A 636 -50.66 -5.60 7.17
C MET A 636 -50.92 -7.00 6.59
N ARG A 637 -49.91 -7.89 6.59
CA ARG A 637 -50.07 -9.28 6.15
C ARG A 637 -51.07 -10.01 7.05
N ASP A 638 -50.92 -9.92 8.37
CA ASP A 638 -51.85 -10.57 9.30
C ASP A 638 -53.30 -10.07 9.12
N VAL A 639 -53.49 -8.74 9.01
CA VAL A 639 -54.82 -8.13 8.79
C VAL A 639 -55.42 -8.62 7.48
N ASN A 640 -54.64 -8.65 6.39
CA ASN A 640 -55.11 -9.11 5.09
C ASN A 640 -55.44 -10.61 5.09
N ASP A 641 -54.62 -11.44 5.73
CA ASP A 641 -54.83 -12.88 5.81
C ASP A 641 -56.13 -13.20 6.56
N ASP A 642 -56.42 -12.50 7.66
CA ASP A 642 -57.66 -12.70 8.41
C ASP A 642 -58.89 -12.14 7.68
N LEU A 643 -58.76 -11.05 6.93
CA LEU A 643 -59.80 -10.59 5.99
C LEU A 643 -60.09 -11.62 4.90
N CYS A 644 -59.06 -12.25 4.33
CA CYS A 644 -59.24 -13.29 3.33
C CYS A 644 -59.92 -14.54 3.91
N LYS A 645 -59.63 -14.89 5.18
CA LYS A 645 -60.31 -15.98 5.88
C LYS A 645 -61.75 -15.63 6.26
N GLN A 646 -62.06 -14.35 6.50
CA GLN A 646 -63.37 -13.87 6.94
C GLN A 646 -63.88 -12.70 6.07
N PRO A 647 -64.15 -12.93 4.77
CA PRO A 647 -64.42 -11.86 3.80
C PRO A 647 -65.70 -11.05 4.08
N PHE A 648 -66.65 -11.60 4.84
CA PHE A 648 -67.90 -10.95 5.21
C PHE A 648 -67.88 -10.32 6.62
N ASN A 649 -66.72 -10.29 7.29
CA ASN A 649 -66.58 -9.65 8.59
C ASN A 649 -66.41 -8.13 8.41
N GLU A 650 -67.52 -7.39 8.51
CA GLU A 650 -67.55 -5.93 8.36
C GLU A 650 -66.71 -5.19 9.42
N GLU A 651 -66.55 -5.75 10.62
CA GLU A 651 -65.69 -5.17 11.66
C GLU A 651 -64.22 -5.21 11.23
N MET A 652 -63.77 -6.34 10.69
CA MET A 652 -62.42 -6.49 10.17
C MET A 652 -62.17 -5.60 8.95
N ARG A 653 -63.17 -5.48 8.05
CA ARG A 653 -63.12 -4.54 6.93
C ARG A 653 -62.94 -3.10 7.42
N ALA A 654 -63.73 -2.69 8.41
CA ALA A 654 -63.64 -1.36 8.99
C ALA A 654 -62.26 -1.08 9.64
N ILE A 655 -61.70 -2.05 10.38
CA ILE A 655 -60.35 -1.93 10.96
C ILE A 655 -59.30 -1.75 9.86
N ALA A 656 -59.35 -2.59 8.82
CA ALA A 656 -58.38 -2.56 7.74
C ALA A 656 -58.45 -1.28 6.90
N GLU A 657 -59.65 -0.82 6.54
CA GLU A 657 -59.85 0.43 5.81
C GLU A 657 -59.35 1.63 6.60
N ARG A 658 -59.62 1.68 7.92
CA ARG A 658 -59.12 2.74 8.81
C ARG A 658 -57.60 2.71 8.92
N PHE A 659 -57.01 1.53 9.12
CA PHE A 659 -55.57 1.38 9.20
C PHE A 659 -54.89 1.79 7.87
N ALA A 660 -55.42 1.35 6.74
CA ALA A 660 -54.93 1.72 5.41
C ALA A 660 -55.01 3.24 5.17
N ARG A 661 -56.09 3.90 5.62
CA ARG A 661 -56.26 5.36 5.52
C ARG A 661 -55.20 6.14 6.30
N VAL A 662 -54.68 5.57 7.38
CA VAL A 662 -53.61 6.17 8.19
C VAL A 662 -52.24 5.91 7.56
N VAL A 663 -51.97 4.67 7.13
CA VAL A 663 -50.64 4.25 6.66
C VAL A 663 -50.33 4.75 5.25
N ARG A 664 -51.29 4.77 4.32
CA ARG A 664 -51.04 5.14 2.91
C ARG A 664 -50.44 6.55 2.76
N PRO A 665 -50.99 7.62 3.38
CA PRO A 665 -50.38 8.96 3.31
C PRO A 665 -48.99 9.06 3.96
N MET A 666 -48.69 8.20 4.94
CA MET A 666 -47.36 8.13 5.55
C MET A 666 -46.35 7.58 4.56
N ILE A 667 -46.67 6.48 3.88
CA ILE A 667 -45.80 5.87 2.86
C ILE A 667 -45.55 6.85 1.73
N GLU A 668 -46.59 7.53 1.22
CA GLU A 668 -46.44 8.57 0.19
C GLU A 668 -45.51 9.72 0.64
N THR A 669 -45.53 10.05 1.93
CA THR A 669 -44.61 11.06 2.50
C THR A 669 -43.18 10.53 2.58
N VAL A 670 -42.99 9.26 2.96
CA VAL A 670 -41.67 8.60 2.95
C VAL A 670 -41.11 8.52 1.55
N ASP A 671 -41.91 8.13 0.55
CA ASP A 671 -41.47 8.01 -0.84
C ASP A 671 -41.05 9.37 -1.42
N ARG A 672 -41.72 10.45 -1.01
CA ARG A 672 -41.41 11.81 -1.49
C ARG A 672 -40.27 12.49 -0.76
N PHE A 673 -40.13 12.29 0.55
CA PHE A 673 -39.23 13.09 1.39
C PHE A 673 -38.20 12.26 2.18
N GLY A 674 -38.25 10.94 2.06
CA GLY A 674 -37.47 10.01 2.86
C GLY A 674 -37.93 9.91 4.31
N LEU A 675 -37.13 9.20 5.12
CA LEU A 675 -37.39 8.96 6.54
C LEU A 675 -36.93 10.15 7.39
N ARG A 676 -37.61 11.30 7.23
CA ARG A 676 -37.34 12.51 8.02
C ARG A 676 -38.52 12.85 8.93
N ALA A 677 -38.27 12.85 10.24
CA ALA A 677 -39.27 13.09 11.27
C ALA A 677 -40.02 14.43 11.07
N HIS A 678 -39.32 15.46 10.57
CA HIS A 678 -39.92 16.76 10.25
C HIS A 678 -41.17 16.65 9.34
N TYR A 679 -41.12 15.83 8.28
CA TYR A 679 -42.24 15.65 7.37
C TYR A 679 -43.26 14.63 7.84
N LEU A 680 -42.84 13.70 8.71
CA LEU A 680 -43.65 12.58 9.16
C LEU A 680 -44.52 12.92 10.38
N ARG A 681 -44.08 13.81 11.28
CA ARG A 681 -44.82 14.21 12.49
C ARG A 681 -46.23 14.73 12.22
N LYS A 682 -46.49 15.31 11.03
CA LYS A 682 -47.84 15.75 10.63
C LYS A 682 -48.90 14.63 10.70
N HIS A 683 -48.48 13.38 10.53
CA HIS A 683 -49.38 12.21 10.54
C HIS A 683 -49.80 11.77 11.95
N LYS A 684 -49.20 12.32 13.01
CA LYS A 684 -49.57 11.99 14.40
C LYS A 684 -51.03 12.30 14.72
N ARG A 685 -51.58 13.36 14.13
CA ARG A 685 -53.01 13.69 14.30
C ARG A 685 -53.90 12.56 13.78
N ALA A 686 -53.57 12.00 12.62
CA ALA A 686 -54.30 10.87 12.04
C ALA A 686 -54.14 9.59 12.88
N VAL A 687 -52.95 9.33 13.42
CA VAL A 687 -52.71 8.21 14.35
C VAL A 687 -53.58 8.34 15.61
N ASN A 688 -53.63 9.52 16.23
CA ASN A 688 -54.46 9.75 17.41
C ASN A 688 -55.95 9.57 17.12
N GLN A 689 -56.42 10.08 15.98
CA GLN A 689 -57.81 9.88 15.52
C GLN A 689 -58.13 8.40 15.29
N PHE A 690 -57.20 7.65 14.71
CA PHE A 690 -57.34 6.20 14.51
C PHE A 690 -57.51 5.45 15.83
N TYR A 691 -56.63 5.71 16.81
CA TYR A 691 -56.74 5.08 18.12
C TYR A 691 -58.00 5.49 18.88
N ASN A 692 -58.42 6.75 18.80
CA ASN A 692 -59.67 7.20 19.42
C ASN A 692 -60.86 6.44 18.82
N ALA A 693 -60.93 6.32 17.49
CA ALA A 693 -62.01 5.60 16.82
C ALA A 693 -62.00 4.09 17.11
N LEU A 694 -60.82 3.49 17.23
CA LEU A 694 -60.65 2.08 17.62
C LEU A 694 -61.09 1.82 19.07
N SER A 695 -60.79 2.76 19.97
CA SER A 695 -61.17 2.70 21.39
C SER A 695 -62.69 2.83 21.58
N THR A 696 -63.34 3.75 20.87
CA THR A 696 -64.79 4.02 21.00
C THR A 696 -65.68 2.98 20.33
N GLN A 697 -65.17 2.26 19.33
CA GLN A 697 -65.96 1.24 18.65
C GLN A 697 -66.04 -0.03 19.50
N ASP A 698 -67.25 -0.55 19.62
CA ASP A 698 -67.52 -1.86 20.20
C ASP A 698 -67.42 -2.93 19.11
N PHE A 699 -66.63 -3.98 19.38
CA PHE A 699 -66.37 -5.06 18.43
C PHE A 699 -66.91 -6.36 19.03
N GLN A 700 -67.72 -7.08 18.26
CA GLN A 700 -68.38 -8.31 18.69
C GLN A 700 -67.61 -9.56 18.22
N THR A 701 -66.87 -9.46 17.11
CA THR A 701 -66.12 -10.61 16.57
C THR A 701 -64.81 -10.81 17.32
N GLU A 702 -64.50 -12.06 17.65
CA GLU A 702 -63.29 -12.43 18.40
C GLU A 702 -62.01 -11.88 17.74
N VAL A 703 -61.94 -11.96 16.40
CA VAL A 703 -60.80 -11.48 15.62
C VAL A 703 -60.66 -9.95 15.73
N ALA A 704 -61.74 -9.18 15.59
CA ALA A 704 -61.69 -7.73 15.70
C ALA A 704 -61.34 -7.26 17.12
N VAL A 705 -61.89 -7.93 18.15
CA VAL A 705 -61.50 -7.70 19.56
C VAL A 705 -60.00 -7.99 19.77
N GLY A 706 -59.49 -9.06 19.16
CA GLY A 706 -58.08 -9.40 19.15
C GLY A 706 -57.21 -8.29 18.53
N TYR A 707 -57.60 -7.76 17.37
CA TYR A 707 -56.89 -6.64 16.74
C TYR A 707 -56.96 -5.36 17.58
N LYS A 708 -58.09 -5.01 18.18
CA LYS A 708 -58.19 -3.86 19.11
C LYS A 708 -57.16 -3.98 20.23
N LYS A 709 -57.10 -5.14 20.90
CA LYS A 709 -56.11 -5.43 21.94
C LYS A 709 -54.67 -5.34 21.41
N ARG A 710 -54.41 -5.88 20.21
CA ARG A 710 -53.07 -5.87 19.59
C ARG A 710 -52.60 -4.47 19.23
N PHE A 711 -53.47 -3.62 18.69
CA PHE A 711 -53.16 -2.22 18.38
C PHE A 711 -52.87 -1.41 19.65
N GLU A 712 -53.69 -1.56 20.69
CA GLU A 712 -53.47 -0.84 21.96
C GLU A 712 -52.19 -1.33 22.67
N LYS A 713 -51.94 -2.65 22.73
CA LYS A 713 -50.70 -3.21 23.30
C LYS A 713 -49.44 -2.63 22.65
N ASN A 714 -49.48 -2.39 21.34
CA ASN A 714 -48.33 -1.92 20.57
C ASN A 714 -48.40 -0.43 20.21
N ARG A 715 -49.26 0.35 20.88
CA ARG A 715 -49.53 1.76 20.53
C ARG A 715 -48.28 2.64 20.47
N SER A 716 -47.38 2.48 21.43
CA SER A 716 -46.11 3.20 21.49
C SER A 716 -45.03 2.66 20.55
N LYS A 717 -45.30 1.55 19.84
CA LYS A 717 -44.30 0.81 19.04
C LYS A 717 -44.64 0.73 17.55
N LEU A 718 -45.85 1.10 17.11
CA LEU A 718 -46.28 0.98 15.70
C LEU A 718 -45.92 2.19 14.84
N PHE A 719 -45.79 3.38 15.44
CA PHE A 719 -45.61 4.64 14.69
C PHE A 719 -44.39 5.44 15.16
N THR A 720 -43.43 4.78 15.82
CA THR A 720 -42.18 5.37 16.33
C THR A 720 -41.37 6.03 15.21
N PHE A 721 -41.40 5.48 13.99
CA PHE A 721 -40.73 6.04 12.83
C PHE A 721 -41.17 7.48 12.47
N LEU A 722 -42.32 7.95 12.98
CA LEU A 722 -42.75 9.34 12.79
C LEU A 722 -41.92 10.34 13.59
N ASP A 723 -41.22 9.90 14.63
CA ASP A 723 -40.48 10.75 15.57
C ASP A 723 -38.97 10.76 15.39
N HIS A 724 -38.43 9.76 14.68
CA HIS A 724 -37.00 9.52 14.55
C HIS A 724 -36.55 9.56 13.10
N ASP A 725 -35.47 10.30 12.82
CA ASP A 725 -34.86 10.33 11.49
C ASP A 725 -34.20 9.00 11.15
N GLY A 726 -34.33 8.57 9.89
CA GLY A 726 -33.71 7.36 9.36
C GLY A 726 -34.36 6.04 9.79
N VAL A 727 -35.35 6.06 10.69
CA VAL A 727 -36.05 4.84 11.14
C VAL A 727 -37.14 4.46 10.14
N PRO A 728 -37.12 3.26 9.55
CA PRO A 728 -38.16 2.80 8.63
C PRO A 728 -39.36 2.20 9.37
N TRP A 729 -40.52 2.25 8.71
CA TRP A 729 -41.78 1.66 9.19
C TRP A 729 -41.87 0.12 8.98
N ASN A 730 -40.87 -0.48 8.34
CA ASN A 730 -40.82 -1.90 8.01
C ASN A 730 -39.43 -2.50 8.30
N ASN A 731 -39.35 -3.83 8.40
CA ASN A 731 -38.13 -4.58 8.69
C ASN A 731 -37.47 -5.19 7.44
N ASN A 732 -37.60 -4.53 6.27
CA ASN A 732 -37.15 -5.11 5.01
C ASN A 732 -35.64 -5.42 4.99
N ASN A 733 -34.81 -4.63 5.67
CA ASN A 733 -33.36 -4.85 5.71
C ASN A 733 -33.02 -6.21 6.36
N ALA A 734 -33.63 -6.54 7.50
CA ALA A 734 -33.44 -7.84 8.13
C ALA A 734 -34.01 -8.98 7.27
N GLU A 735 -35.18 -8.79 6.64
CA GLU A 735 -35.77 -9.78 5.71
C GLU A 735 -34.82 -10.06 4.52
N HIS A 736 -34.22 -9.02 3.94
CA HIS A 736 -33.24 -9.14 2.87
C HIS A 736 -31.97 -9.89 3.32
N ALA A 737 -31.49 -9.63 4.53
CA ALA A 737 -30.35 -10.34 5.11
C ALA A 737 -30.67 -11.81 5.41
N ILE A 738 -31.84 -12.13 5.96
CA ILE A 738 -32.32 -13.52 6.12
C ILE A 738 -32.34 -14.25 4.78
N LYS A 739 -32.85 -13.62 3.71
CA LYS A 739 -32.84 -14.23 2.37
C LYS A 739 -31.43 -14.60 1.92
N ALA A 740 -30.42 -13.81 2.25
CA ALA A 740 -29.02 -14.13 1.94
C ALA A 740 -28.56 -15.41 2.65
N LEU A 741 -28.87 -15.55 3.94
CA LEU A 741 -28.59 -16.74 4.74
C LEU A 741 -29.34 -17.97 4.21
N VAL A 742 -30.64 -17.84 3.90
CA VAL A 742 -31.46 -18.95 3.40
C VAL A 742 -30.90 -19.49 2.08
N ARG A 743 -30.50 -18.61 1.16
CA ARG A 743 -29.87 -19.03 -0.10
C ARG A 743 -28.56 -19.77 0.13
N LEU A 744 -27.71 -19.25 1.02
CA LEU A 744 -26.45 -19.90 1.38
C LEU A 744 -26.71 -21.29 1.99
N ARG A 745 -27.60 -21.38 2.98
CA ARG A 745 -28.00 -22.61 3.66
C ARG A 745 -28.46 -23.69 2.68
N ASN A 746 -29.31 -23.33 1.73
CA ASN A 746 -29.84 -24.27 0.72
C ASN A 746 -28.74 -24.83 -0.21
N ARG A 747 -27.58 -24.17 -0.30
CA ARG A 747 -26.43 -24.59 -1.11
C ARG A 747 -25.35 -25.32 -0.31
N ILE A 748 -25.30 -25.13 1.01
CA ILE A 748 -24.23 -25.67 1.86
C ILE A 748 -24.14 -27.21 1.81
N GLY A 749 -25.24 -27.93 1.56
CA GLY A 749 -25.25 -29.38 1.30
C GLY A 749 -24.78 -30.25 2.48
N GLY A 750 -25.65 -31.15 2.96
CA GLY A 750 -25.38 -32.02 4.12
C GLY A 750 -25.64 -31.34 5.47
N GLN A 751 -25.43 -32.06 6.58
CA GLN A 751 -25.60 -31.52 7.93
C GLN A 751 -24.37 -30.69 8.34
N SER A 752 -24.57 -29.39 8.62
CA SER A 752 -23.53 -28.53 9.19
C SER A 752 -23.43 -28.74 10.71
N SER A 753 -22.25 -28.56 11.28
CA SER A 753 -22.07 -28.46 12.74
C SER A 753 -22.27 -27.02 13.20
N ALA A 754 -22.49 -26.80 14.50
CA ALA A 754 -22.61 -25.47 15.08
C ALA A 754 -21.39 -24.58 14.79
N LYS A 755 -20.18 -25.15 14.88
CA LYS A 755 -18.93 -24.47 14.48
C LYS A 755 -18.93 -24.14 12.99
N GLY A 756 -19.26 -25.12 12.14
CA GLY A 756 -19.26 -24.92 10.69
C GLY A 756 -20.25 -23.85 10.24
N MET A 757 -21.40 -23.73 10.92
CA MET A 757 -22.37 -22.65 10.72
C MET A 757 -21.80 -21.31 11.16
N ARG A 758 -21.22 -21.20 12.36
CA ARG A 758 -20.56 -19.96 12.83
C ARG A 758 -19.52 -19.45 11.84
N ASP A 759 -18.69 -20.33 11.28
CA ASP A 759 -17.71 -19.93 10.26
C ASP A 759 -18.36 -19.33 9.00
N TYR A 760 -19.50 -19.89 8.57
CA TYR A 760 -20.27 -19.35 7.45
C TYR A 760 -20.90 -17.99 7.80
N LEU A 761 -21.43 -17.83 9.01
CA LEU A 761 -22.08 -16.59 9.45
C LEU A 761 -21.10 -15.42 9.55
N VAL A 762 -19.87 -15.66 10.06
CA VAL A 762 -18.80 -14.65 10.09
C VAL A 762 -18.50 -14.15 8.68
N LEU A 763 -18.24 -15.06 7.74
CA LEU A 763 -17.90 -14.70 6.37
C LEU A 763 -19.09 -14.08 5.61
N LEU A 764 -20.31 -14.56 5.87
CA LEU A 764 -21.53 -14.00 5.27
C LEU A 764 -21.81 -12.58 5.78
N SER A 765 -21.58 -12.30 7.05
CA SER A 765 -21.71 -10.95 7.64
C SER A 765 -20.79 -9.95 6.93
N ILE A 766 -19.53 -10.35 6.71
CA ILE A 766 -18.55 -9.54 5.96
C ILE A 766 -19.01 -9.34 4.51
N SER A 767 -19.42 -10.41 3.83
CA SER A 767 -19.90 -10.33 2.45
C SER A 767 -21.13 -9.42 2.30
N GLN A 768 -22.12 -9.53 3.18
CA GLN A 768 -23.30 -8.66 3.15
C GLN A 768 -22.98 -7.22 3.52
N THR A 769 -22.09 -6.99 4.49
CA THR A 769 -21.63 -5.64 4.84
C THR A 769 -20.87 -4.98 3.68
N CYS A 770 -19.96 -5.71 3.00
CA CYS A 770 -19.34 -5.23 1.77
C CYS A 770 -20.39 -4.83 0.72
N LYS A 771 -21.42 -5.65 0.53
CA LYS A 771 -22.50 -5.36 -0.42
C LYS A 771 -23.29 -4.10 -0.05
N TYR A 772 -23.63 -3.91 1.23
CA TYR A 772 -24.36 -2.74 1.71
C TYR A 772 -23.54 -1.45 1.55
N LYS A 773 -22.22 -1.53 1.77
CA LYS A 773 -21.27 -0.43 1.57
C LYS A 773 -20.82 -0.25 0.10
N GLY A 774 -21.38 -1.00 -0.86
CA GLY A 774 -21.05 -0.88 -2.28
C GLY A 774 -19.63 -1.35 -2.65
N VAL A 775 -19.04 -2.25 -1.86
CA VAL A 775 -17.68 -2.78 -2.02
C VAL A 775 -17.70 -4.21 -2.56
N SER A 776 -16.78 -4.49 -3.50
CA SER A 776 -16.50 -5.85 -3.99
C SER A 776 -15.89 -6.71 -2.89
N PHE A 777 -16.59 -7.77 -2.46
CA PHE A 777 -16.10 -8.69 -1.43
C PHE A 777 -14.85 -9.45 -1.90
N LEU A 778 -14.75 -9.83 -3.18
CA LEU A 778 -13.55 -10.43 -3.72
C LEU A 778 -12.33 -9.48 -3.65
N ASP A 779 -12.50 -8.21 -4.01
CA ASP A 779 -11.41 -7.23 -3.93
C ASP A 779 -10.98 -6.96 -2.48
N PHE A 780 -11.95 -6.91 -1.55
CA PHE A 780 -11.69 -6.84 -0.12
C PHE A 780 -10.83 -8.03 0.34
N LEU A 781 -11.22 -9.27 0.02
CA LEU A 781 -10.44 -10.46 0.38
C LEU A 781 -9.04 -10.46 -0.25
N LEU A 782 -8.92 -10.06 -1.53
CA LEU A 782 -7.64 -9.98 -2.23
C LEU A 782 -6.71 -8.91 -1.66
N SER A 783 -7.26 -7.88 -1.02
CA SER A 783 -6.47 -6.82 -0.37
C SER A 783 -5.76 -7.30 0.90
N GLY A 784 -6.26 -8.36 1.52
CA GLY A 784 -5.79 -8.87 2.81
C GLY A 784 -6.02 -7.93 3.99
N GLN A 785 -6.80 -6.84 3.81
CA GLN A 785 -7.24 -5.96 4.89
C GLN A 785 -8.19 -6.69 5.82
N MET A 786 -8.22 -6.27 7.08
CA MET A 786 -9.06 -6.85 8.13
C MET A 786 -10.20 -5.90 8.55
N ASP A 787 -10.33 -4.76 7.89
CA ASP A 787 -11.33 -3.73 8.18
C ASP A 787 -11.89 -3.21 6.85
N ILE A 788 -13.21 -3.25 6.73
CA ILE A 788 -13.96 -2.85 5.53
C ILE A 788 -13.90 -1.32 5.36
N ASP A 789 -13.96 -0.55 6.44
CA ASP A 789 -13.95 0.92 6.37
C ASP A 789 -12.54 1.45 6.02
N ALA A 790 -11.48 0.78 6.50
CA ALA A 790 -10.11 1.08 6.05
C ALA A 790 -9.91 0.81 4.55
N PHE A 791 -10.64 -0.15 3.98
CA PHE A 791 -10.60 -0.48 2.56
C PHE A 791 -11.39 0.53 1.70
N THR A 792 -12.57 0.98 2.15
CA THR A 792 -13.36 2.00 1.46
C THR A 792 -12.62 3.34 1.37
N GLY A 793 -12.01 3.78 2.48
CA GLY A 793 -11.27 5.06 2.53
C GLY A 793 -10.07 5.14 1.58
N ARG A 794 -9.47 4.01 1.20
CA ARG A 794 -8.37 3.97 0.20
C ARG A 794 -8.88 3.96 -1.24
N SER A 795 -10.03 3.36 -1.49
CA SER A 795 -10.60 3.24 -2.85
C SER A 795 -11.03 4.61 -3.38
N ALA A 796 -11.56 5.48 -2.52
CA ALA A 796 -11.93 6.85 -2.85
C ALA A 796 -10.73 7.77 -3.20
N GLY A 797 -9.50 7.41 -2.80
CA GLY A 797 -8.28 8.14 -3.15
C GLY A 797 -7.59 7.66 -4.43
N SER A 798 -8.20 6.71 -5.16
CA SER A 798 -7.62 6.06 -6.34
C SER A 798 -8.43 6.21 -7.63
N THR A 799 -9.54 6.96 -7.58
CA THR A 799 -10.30 7.41 -8.77
C THR A 799 -9.78 8.72 -9.30
#